data_AF-A0A2T7NH45-F1
#
_entry.id   AF-A0A2T7NH45-F1
#
_cell.length_a   1.000
_cell.length_b   1.000
_cell.length_c   1.000
_cell.angle_alpha   90.00
_cell.angle_beta   90.00
_cell.angle_gamma   90.00
#
_symmetry.space_group_name_H-M   'P 1'
#
loop_
_entity.id
_entity.type
_entity.pdbx_description
1 polymer ?
#
loop_
_entity_poly.entity_id
_entity_poly.type
_entity_poly.pdbx_seq_one_letter_code
_entity_poly.pdbx_strand_id
1 'polypeptide(L)'
;MGKKKEKRFRAVKNQPTGLLEIRDDNLAECLDARSPALVADVLSQLQSPEEETRECGCATLAALVAQPGAIPILMKANVVRILAPLVLDPSPSVKHRALGALRNMTVDGGEEVCQEMVMKDVITPLIALLKQFEPGWQPENIKLKHMDTKLSIFTEAIHVLWNLCEASDTAVHAFNREQLLPVLLPCLQHSVYGFSLATAVAQCLYSITDDNKESIAFCRRDEILSSLQSLAQRTEDTSLSRLFQAAILGILTNVMGEDIMTGPGLVSMVTAMAEILNSDLASLISATLKMTQENEIPETSEGHKDNVEETTMWSKNQMEISNAIDAQKLCLVLVTNMCCLQDEDWEDMDSSDSRSSDELVNDVDMEDVAGSSSTPVCTTSEVHAVLASSNIIGKVVQLSCPLPDELLHQLKAFSWGRQIFKRLIRLRIHALLCLNNLVDSMATEALGGMEVLHGLWDALAQQVIAADRDVQAPEGTESLSQQDPDLLEAVASAMRAVIQKLGQLGSPKFSTITAGDLHFLVKMVEGASSRTQVHIVRTVATVAGMLAKIDPQHTVVQEVGGFLMSVAGQSADVVVVAEALDSLFDLFADDATDPIAQQLRLTERLQAILPLLKAKLQGQRRSLGEDFVTVSAAKTNLIRFIKYKELMSKS
;
A
#
# COMPACT_ATOMS: atom_id res chain seq x y z
N MET A 1 6.51 -10.89 -25.68
CA MET A 1 6.62 -9.80 -24.71
C MET A 1 6.08 -10.30 -23.39
N GLY A 2 6.92 -10.41 -22.35
CA GLY A 2 6.46 -10.82 -21.02
C GLY A 2 5.90 -9.60 -20.30
N LYS A 3 4.60 -9.31 -20.47
CA LYS A 3 3.94 -8.29 -19.64
C LYS A 3 3.90 -8.84 -18.21
N LYS A 4 4.51 -8.11 -17.29
CA LYS A 4 4.47 -8.42 -15.85
C LYS A 4 3.00 -8.28 -15.43
N LYS A 5 2.38 -9.38 -14.97
CA LYS A 5 1.00 -9.37 -14.44
C LYS A 5 0.93 -8.27 -13.37
N GLU A 6 -0.01 -7.34 -13.49
CA GLU A 6 -0.34 -6.47 -12.37
C GLU A 6 -1.05 -7.33 -11.34
N LYS A 7 -0.32 -7.69 -10.26
CA LYS A 7 -0.90 -8.46 -9.17
C LYS A 7 -2.05 -7.62 -8.58
N ARG A 8 -3.18 -8.27 -8.27
CA ARG A 8 -4.21 -7.70 -7.40
C ARG A 8 -3.48 -7.04 -6.24
N PHE A 9 -3.73 -5.74 -6.03
CA PHE A 9 -3.19 -5.06 -4.88
C PHE A 9 -3.88 -5.67 -3.66
N ARG A 10 -3.24 -6.70 -3.09
CA ARG A 10 -3.42 -7.00 -1.67
C ARG A 10 -3.22 -5.66 -1.00
N ALA A 11 -4.18 -5.25 -0.16
CA ALA A 11 -3.97 -4.08 0.68
C ALA A 11 -2.54 -4.20 1.20
N VAL A 12 -1.67 -3.24 0.88
CA VAL A 12 -0.29 -3.27 1.37
C VAL A 12 -0.40 -3.63 2.82
N LYS A 13 0.26 -4.74 3.25
CA LYS A 13 0.27 -5.23 4.63
C LYS A 13 0.71 -4.06 5.50
N ASN A 14 -0.25 -3.25 5.90
CA ASN A 14 -0.01 -2.01 6.56
C ASN A 14 0.17 -2.39 8.01
N GLN A 15 0.96 -1.60 8.73
CA GLN A 15 0.95 -1.63 10.18
C GLN A 15 -0.50 -1.63 10.66
N PRO A 16 -0.97 -2.74 11.27
CA PRO A 16 -2.34 -3.22 11.06
C PRO A 16 -3.39 -2.51 11.90
N THR A 17 -3.19 -1.25 12.29
CA THR A 17 -4.26 -0.53 12.98
C THR A 17 -4.41 0.94 12.65
N GLY A 18 -3.35 1.75 12.55
CA GLY A 18 -3.54 3.22 12.65
C GLY A 18 -4.23 3.68 13.97
N LEU A 19 -4.74 2.75 14.78
CA LEU A 19 -5.25 2.87 16.14
C LEU A 19 -4.05 2.74 17.07
N LEU A 20 -3.47 3.89 17.35
CA LEU A 20 -2.71 4.11 18.56
C LEU A 20 -3.69 4.64 19.58
N GLU A 21 -4.03 3.83 20.58
CA GLU A 21 -4.69 4.36 21.77
C GLU A 21 -3.66 4.73 22.83
N ILE A 22 -3.97 5.84 23.50
CA ILE A 22 -3.51 6.31 24.81
C ILE A 22 -2.13 5.76 25.20
N ARG A 23 -1.11 6.34 24.58
CA ARG A 23 0.28 6.11 24.95
C ARG A 23 0.59 6.94 26.19
N ASP A 24 1.08 6.29 27.23
CA ASP A 24 1.70 6.98 28.37
C ASP A 24 3.19 7.16 28.04
N ASP A 25 3.48 8.09 27.11
CA ASP A 25 4.84 8.33 26.61
C ASP A 25 5.77 8.85 27.73
N ASN A 26 5.21 9.43 28.80
CA ASN A 26 5.96 9.82 30.00
C ASN A 26 6.59 8.63 30.72
N LEU A 27 5.89 7.49 30.77
CA LEU A 27 6.47 6.26 31.31
C LEU A 27 7.52 5.71 30.34
N ALA A 28 7.27 5.78 29.03
CA ALA A 28 8.16 5.23 28.02
C ALA A 28 9.52 5.94 27.99
N GLU A 29 9.60 7.27 28.13
CA GLU A 29 10.87 8.02 28.12
C GLU A 29 11.82 7.64 29.29
N CYS A 30 11.28 7.14 30.40
CA CYS A 30 12.06 6.67 31.55
C CYS A 30 12.43 5.17 31.48
N LEU A 31 11.94 4.44 30.48
CA LEU A 31 12.10 3.00 30.36
C LEU A 31 13.02 2.66 29.18
N ASP A 32 14.08 1.88 29.43
CA ASP A 32 14.97 1.39 28.38
C ASP A 32 14.86 -0.14 28.26
N ALA A 33 14.23 -0.62 27.19
CA ALA A 33 14.11 -2.05 26.89
C ALA A 33 15.46 -2.76 26.72
N ARG A 34 16.56 -2.01 26.50
CA ARG A 34 17.93 -2.54 26.47
C ARG A 34 18.47 -2.88 27.85
N SER A 35 17.82 -2.42 28.93
CA SER A 35 18.14 -2.80 30.30
C SER A 35 17.64 -4.22 30.60
N PRO A 36 18.53 -5.21 30.77
CA PRO A 36 18.10 -6.58 31.05
C PRO A 36 17.40 -6.70 32.42
N ALA A 37 17.77 -5.82 33.37
CA ALA A 37 17.14 -5.78 34.69
C ALA A 37 15.68 -5.32 34.61
N LEU A 38 15.37 -4.33 33.76
CA LEU A 38 14.01 -3.85 33.58
C LEU A 38 13.12 -4.92 32.92
N VAL A 39 13.64 -5.58 31.88
CA VAL A 39 12.91 -6.69 31.23
C VAL A 39 12.67 -7.83 32.22
N ALA A 40 13.67 -8.18 33.03
CA ALA A 40 13.51 -9.21 34.07
C ALA A 40 12.50 -8.82 35.15
N ASP A 41 12.48 -7.56 35.57
CA ASP A 41 11.53 -7.03 36.54
C ASP A 41 10.09 -7.11 35.99
N VAL A 42 9.86 -6.64 34.77
CA VAL A 42 8.55 -6.75 34.09
C VAL A 42 8.10 -8.20 33.99
N LEU A 43 8.99 -9.13 33.61
CA LEU A 43 8.67 -10.56 33.56
C LEU A 43 8.28 -11.12 34.93
N SER A 44 8.87 -10.61 36.02
CA SER A 44 8.50 -11.00 37.39
C SER A 44 7.15 -10.43 37.79
N GLN A 45 6.86 -9.18 37.42
CA GLN A 45 5.59 -8.51 37.69
C GLN A 45 4.42 -9.23 36.99
N LEU A 46 4.59 -9.60 35.71
CA LEU A 46 3.59 -10.34 34.93
C LEU A 46 3.21 -11.70 35.55
N GLN A 47 4.12 -12.30 36.33
CA GLN A 47 3.91 -13.60 36.99
C GLN A 47 3.55 -13.46 38.48
N SER A 48 3.37 -12.23 38.97
CA SER A 48 3.03 -11.99 40.38
C SER A 48 1.68 -12.62 40.75
N PRO A 49 1.54 -13.18 41.97
CA PRO A 49 0.23 -13.59 42.48
C PRO A 49 -0.72 -12.40 42.69
N GLU A 50 -0.20 -11.18 42.84
CA GLU A 50 -0.96 -9.96 43.11
C GLU A 50 -1.48 -9.34 41.80
N GLU A 51 -2.80 -9.09 41.74
CA GLU A 51 -3.48 -8.53 40.58
C GLU A 51 -2.91 -7.18 40.16
N GLU A 52 -2.75 -6.25 41.11
CA GLU A 52 -2.23 -4.89 40.85
C GLU A 52 -0.80 -4.94 40.27
N THR A 53 0.03 -5.87 40.73
CA THR A 53 1.39 -6.05 40.19
C THR A 53 1.36 -6.59 38.76
N ARG A 54 0.47 -7.56 38.45
CA ARG A 54 0.32 -8.05 37.07
C ARG A 54 -0.18 -6.95 36.14
N GLU A 55 -1.16 -6.17 36.58
CA GLU A 55 -1.69 -5.04 35.82
C GLU A 55 -0.57 -4.01 35.54
N CYS A 56 0.21 -3.66 36.56
CA CYS A 56 1.36 -2.77 36.43
C CYS A 56 2.38 -3.32 35.42
N GLY A 57 2.74 -4.60 35.52
CA GLY A 57 3.65 -5.26 34.58
C GLY A 57 3.15 -5.20 33.13
N CYS A 58 1.85 -5.43 32.90
CA CYS A 58 1.25 -5.29 31.57
C CYS A 58 1.31 -3.84 31.06
N ALA A 59 1.03 -2.86 31.92
CA ALA A 59 1.09 -1.44 31.56
C ALA A 59 2.52 -0.99 31.23
N THR A 60 3.51 -1.37 32.06
CA THR A 60 4.93 -1.10 31.79
C THR A 60 5.39 -1.76 30.49
N LEU A 61 4.95 -2.99 30.22
CA LEU A 61 5.25 -3.66 28.96
C LEU A 61 4.64 -2.91 27.77
N ALA A 62 3.38 -2.49 27.85
CA ALA A 62 2.72 -1.75 26.78
C ALA A 62 3.47 -0.44 26.42
N ALA A 63 4.04 0.24 27.42
CA ALA A 63 4.89 1.42 27.23
C ALA A 63 6.27 1.06 26.65
N LEU A 64 6.89 -0.04 27.12
CA LEU A 64 8.19 -0.52 26.64
C LEU A 64 8.18 -0.88 25.15
N VAL A 65 7.08 -1.46 24.67
CA VAL A 65 6.94 -1.89 23.27
C VAL A 65 7.12 -0.73 22.28
N ALA A 66 6.70 0.48 22.68
CA ALA A 66 6.81 1.68 21.85
C ALA A 66 8.27 2.16 21.66
N GLN A 67 9.22 1.65 22.45
CA GLN A 67 10.61 2.08 22.37
C GLN A 67 11.30 1.52 21.11
N PRO A 68 12.05 2.36 20.37
CA PRO A 68 12.79 1.91 19.19
C PRO A 68 13.72 0.72 19.50
N GLY A 69 13.50 -0.40 18.84
CA GLY A 69 14.31 -1.61 19.02
C GLY A 69 13.95 -2.48 20.24
N ALA A 70 12.86 -2.18 20.96
CA ALA A 70 12.38 -2.99 22.08
C ALA A 70 11.87 -4.37 21.65
N ILE A 71 11.11 -4.41 20.55
CA ILE A 71 10.47 -5.61 20.02
C ILE A 71 11.44 -6.82 19.93
N PRO A 72 12.60 -6.74 19.24
CA PRO A 72 13.54 -7.87 19.16
C PRO A 72 14.03 -8.38 20.52
N ILE A 73 14.15 -7.50 21.52
CA ILE A 73 14.62 -7.86 22.87
C ILE A 73 13.50 -8.60 23.62
N LEU A 74 12.27 -8.07 23.57
CA LEU A 74 11.10 -8.66 24.20
C LEU A 74 10.77 -10.04 23.61
N MET A 75 10.92 -10.21 22.29
CA MET A 75 10.71 -11.50 21.63
C MET A 75 11.74 -12.55 22.08
N LYS A 76 13.02 -12.16 22.18
CA LYS A 76 14.11 -13.02 22.72
C LYS A 76 13.88 -13.41 24.18
N ALA A 77 13.32 -12.50 24.98
CA ALA A 77 12.96 -12.75 26.37
C ALA A 77 11.71 -13.64 26.53
N ASN A 78 11.07 -14.06 25.43
CA ASN A 78 9.85 -14.87 25.43
C ASN A 78 8.67 -14.25 26.19
N VAL A 79 8.60 -12.92 26.26
CA VAL A 79 7.52 -12.19 26.96
C VAL A 79 6.14 -12.63 26.48
N VAL A 80 5.98 -12.86 25.18
CA VAL A 80 4.72 -13.33 24.56
C VAL A 80 4.17 -14.60 25.22
N ARG A 81 5.03 -15.56 25.59
CA ARG A 81 4.57 -16.83 26.21
C ARG A 81 4.04 -16.64 27.62
N ILE A 82 4.46 -15.57 28.30
CA ILE A 82 4.01 -15.20 29.64
C ILE A 82 2.77 -14.31 29.56
N LEU A 83 2.74 -13.40 28.58
CA LEU A 83 1.66 -12.44 28.38
C LEU A 83 0.38 -13.09 27.81
N ALA A 84 0.50 -14.03 26.88
CA ALA A 84 -0.67 -14.60 26.20
C ALA A 84 -1.68 -15.28 27.15
N PRO A 85 -1.27 -16.06 28.17
CA PRO A 85 -2.20 -16.60 29.16
C PRO A 85 -2.94 -15.53 29.98
N LEU A 86 -2.35 -14.34 30.19
CA LEU A 86 -2.98 -13.25 30.95
C LEU A 86 -4.21 -12.65 30.26
N VAL A 87 -4.41 -12.94 28.97
CA VAL A 87 -5.67 -12.63 28.26
C VAL A 87 -6.87 -13.34 28.89
N LEU A 88 -6.63 -14.42 29.64
CA LEU A 88 -7.65 -15.17 30.39
C LEU A 88 -7.57 -14.91 31.91
N ASP A 89 -6.81 -13.91 32.37
CA ASP A 89 -6.68 -13.59 33.80
C ASP A 89 -8.05 -13.32 34.45
N PRO A 90 -8.33 -13.73 35.70
CA PRO A 90 -9.60 -13.43 36.36
C PRO A 90 -9.94 -11.94 36.43
N SER A 91 -8.93 -11.06 36.46
CA SER A 91 -9.10 -9.61 36.51
C SER A 91 -9.38 -9.01 35.12
N PRO A 92 -10.50 -8.30 34.92
CA PRO A 92 -10.77 -7.57 33.69
C PRO A 92 -9.68 -6.53 33.36
N SER A 93 -9.12 -5.86 34.37
CA SER A 93 -8.06 -4.86 34.18
C SER A 93 -6.79 -5.50 33.63
N VAL A 94 -6.38 -6.64 34.20
CA VAL A 94 -5.21 -7.40 33.70
C VAL A 94 -5.45 -7.89 32.27
N LYS A 95 -6.64 -8.44 31.96
CA LYS A 95 -6.98 -8.85 30.58
C LYS A 95 -6.85 -7.70 29.60
N HIS A 96 -7.44 -6.55 29.92
CA HIS A 96 -7.43 -5.36 29.07
C HIS A 96 -6.01 -4.87 28.81
N ARG A 97 -5.18 -4.74 29.87
CA ARG A 97 -3.79 -4.31 29.74
C ARG A 97 -2.92 -5.33 28.98
N ALA A 98 -3.14 -6.63 29.22
CA ALA A 98 -2.42 -7.68 28.51
C ALA A 98 -2.72 -7.66 27.00
N LEU A 99 -4.00 -7.51 26.64
CA LEU A 99 -4.41 -7.36 25.25
C LEU A 99 -3.85 -6.09 24.60
N GLY A 100 -3.88 -4.95 25.30
CA GLY A 100 -3.29 -3.71 24.81
C GLY A 100 -1.78 -3.84 24.56
N ALA A 101 -1.05 -4.52 25.45
CA ALA A 101 0.36 -4.83 25.24
C ALA A 101 0.59 -5.74 24.02
N LEU A 102 -0.20 -6.82 23.86
CA LEU A 102 -0.14 -7.70 22.68
C LEU A 102 -0.45 -6.93 21.40
N ARG A 103 -1.49 -6.08 21.42
CA ARG A 103 -1.88 -5.22 20.28
C ARG A 103 -0.72 -4.32 19.87
N ASN A 104 -0.11 -3.61 20.81
CA ASN A 104 1.08 -2.78 20.52
C ASN A 104 2.22 -3.62 19.93
N MET A 105 2.47 -4.83 20.45
CA MET A 105 3.51 -5.72 19.90
C MET A 105 3.24 -6.12 18.46
N THR A 106 2.00 -6.46 18.12
CA THR A 106 1.60 -6.80 16.75
C THR A 106 1.71 -5.61 15.80
N VAL A 107 1.44 -4.39 16.29
CA VAL A 107 1.48 -3.17 15.47
C VAL A 107 2.92 -2.71 15.23
N ASP A 108 3.71 -2.56 16.31
CA ASP A 108 5.08 -2.05 16.24
C ASP A 108 6.08 -3.11 15.73
N GLY A 109 5.76 -4.39 15.93
CA GLY A 109 6.58 -5.52 15.47
C GLY A 109 6.31 -5.96 14.03
N GLY A 110 5.15 -5.62 13.47
CA GLY A 110 4.77 -5.98 12.10
C GLY A 110 4.57 -7.49 11.88
N GLU A 111 4.56 -7.88 10.59
CA GLU A 111 4.20 -9.23 10.15
C GLU A 111 5.05 -10.34 10.80
N GLU A 112 6.37 -10.15 10.89
CA GLU A 112 7.29 -11.15 11.43
C GLU A 112 6.95 -11.48 12.90
N VAL A 113 6.63 -10.46 13.70
CA VAL A 113 6.25 -10.64 15.10
C VAL A 113 4.89 -11.30 15.21
N CYS A 114 3.91 -10.92 14.39
CA CYS A 114 2.61 -11.60 14.36
C CYS A 114 2.77 -13.10 14.05
N GLN A 115 3.60 -13.47 13.07
CA GLN A 115 3.88 -14.88 12.75
C GLN A 115 4.54 -15.60 13.94
N GLU A 116 5.52 -14.98 14.60
CA GLU A 116 6.15 -15.56 15.79
C GLU A 116 5.17 -15.70 16.96
N MET A 117 4.25 -14.76 17.14
CA MET A 117 3.17 -14.83 18.12
C MET A 117 2.21 -15.99 17.85
N VAL A 118 1.87 -16.25 16.59
CA VAL A 118 1.08 -17.44 16.20
C VAL A 118 1.85 -18.72 16.51
N MET A 119 3.15 -18.79 16.19
CA MET A 119 3.99 -19.95 16.53
C MET A 119 4.11 -20.17 18.05
N LYS A 120 4.00 -19.10 18.85
CA LYS A 120 3.99 -19.14 20.33
C LYS A 120 2.60 -19.37 20.92
N ASP A 121 1.61 -19.73 20.10
CA ASP A 121 0.25 -20.09 20.49
C ASP A 121 -0.56 -18.96 21.17
N VAL A 122 -0.40 -17.72 20.73
CA VAL A 122 -1.22 -16.57 21.20
C VAL A 122 -2.69 -16.72 20.79
N ILE A 123 -2.95 -17.39 19.67
CA ILE A 123 -4.31 -17.55 19.13
C ILE A 123 -5.21 -18.37 20.08
N THR A 124 -4.71 -19.42 20.71
CA THR A 124 -5.52 -20.29 21.58
C THR A 124 -6.18 -19.53 22.76
N PRO A 125 -5.44 -18.80 23.62
CA PRO A 125 -6.07 -18.03 24.69
C PRO A 125 -6.94 -16.88 24.17
N LEU A 126 -6.60 -16.29 23.02
CA LEU A 126 -7.42 -15.25 22.39
C LEU A 126 -8.79 -15.78 21.95
N ILE A 127 -8.83 -16.93 21.27
CA ILE A 127 -10.07 -17.59 20.88
C ILE A 127 -10.88 -18.00 22.10
N ALA A 128 -10.23 -18.54 23.13
CA ALA A 128 -10.89 -18.90 24.38
C ALA A 128 -11.53 -17.69 25.06
N LEU A 129 -10.91 -16.51 24.98
CA LEU A 129 -11.51 -15.26 25.47
C LEU A 129 -12.71 -14.85 24.62
N LEU A 130 -12.58 -14.81 23.29
CA LEU A 130 -13.66 -14.39 22.39
C LEU A 130 -14.90 -15.28 22.54
N LYS A 131 -14.71 -16.58 22.77
CA LYS A 131 -15.82 -17.53 23.04
C LYS A 131 -16.52 -17.35 24.38
N GLN A 132 -15.97 -16.55 25.31
CA GLN A 132 -16.68 -16.18 26.55
C GLN A 132 -17.82 -15.18 26.29
N PHE A 133 -17.83 -14.53 25.13
CA PHE A 133 -18.89 -13.61 24.71
C PHE A 133 -19.94 -14.43 23.96
N GLU A 134 -20.98 -14.86 24.69
CA GLU A 134 -22.06 -15.69 24.14
C GLU A 134 -22.77 -14.99 22.95
N PRO A 135 -23.34 -15.77 22.01
CA PRO A 135 -24.18 -15.22 20.95
C PRO A 135 -25.33 -14.37 21.55
N GLY A 136 -25.32 -13.07 21.26
CA GLY A 136 -26.31 -12.13 21.78
C GLY A 136 -25.89 -11.36 23.03
N TRP A 137 -24.63 -11.46 23.46
CA TRP A 137 -24.06 -10.52 24.42
C TRP A 137 -24.24 -9.08 23.93
N GLN A 138 -24.67 -8.18 24.80
CA GLN A 138 -24.79 -6.76 24.51
C GLN A 138 -24.02 -5.95 25.54
N PRO A 139 -23.40 -4.82 25.14
CA PRO A 139 -22.76 -3.91 26.09
C PRO A 139 -23.75 -3.40 27.14
N GLU A 140 -23.27 -3.15 28.35
CA GLU A 140 -24.06 -2.47 29.38
C GLU A 140 -24.43 -1.05 28.90
N ASN A 141 -25.65 -0.61 29.21
CA ASN A 141 -26.30 0.56 28.59
C ASN A 141 -25.38 1.80 28.53
N ILE A 142 -24.98 2.19 27.32
CA ILE A 142 -24.04 3.29 26.95
C ILE A 142 -24.44 4.66 27.55
N LYS A 143 -25.65 4.77 28.13
CA LYS A 143 -26.15 5.97 28.82
C LYS A 143 -25.51 6.23 30.19
N LEU A 144 -24.86 5.24 30.81
CA LEU A 144 -24.07 5.43 32.02
C LEU A 144 -22.66 5.83 31.61
N LYS A 145 -22.12 6.92 32.17
CA LYS A 145 -20.79 7.51 31.86
C LYS A 145 -19.59 6.59 32.18
N HIS A 146 -19.80 5.32 32.44
CA HIS A 146 -18.74 4.35 32.70
C HIS A 146 -18.42 3.59 31.40
N MET A 147 -17.14 3.50 31.06
CA MET A 147 -16.66 2.66 29.96
C MET A 147 -17.03 1.21 30.26
N ASP A 148 -17.70 0.53 29.33
CA ASP A 148 -17.97 -0.90 29.46
C ASP A 148 -16.65 -1.66 29.27
N THR A 149 -16.10 -2.15 30.38
CA THR A 149 -14.84 -2.88 30.41
C THR A 149 -14.88 -4.14 29.52
N LYS A 150 -16.03 -4.82 29.41
CA LYS A 150 -16.16 -5.99 28.53
C LYS A 150 -16.09 -5.58 27.07
N LEU A 151 -16.72 -4.46 26.70
CA LEU A 151 -16.63 -3.90 25.36
C LEU A 151 -15.18 -3.53 25.01
N SER A 152 -14.46 -2.84 25.91
CA SER A 152 -13.05 -2.50 25.69
C SER A 152 -12.17 -3.75 25.54
N ILE A 153 -12.31 -4.74 26.42
CA ILE A 153 -11.58 -6.02 26.32
C ILE A 153 -11.85 -6.71 24.98
N PHE A 154 -13.13 -6.76 24.56
CA PHE A 154 -13.50 -7.42 23.31
C PHE A 154 -12.92 -6.68 22.11
N THR A 155 -13.00 -5.35 22.08
CA THR A 155 -12.40 -4.52 21.03
C THR A 155 -10.89 -4.75 20.92
N GLU A 156 -10.16 -4.78 22.04
CA GLU A 156 -8.73 -5.10 22.04
C GLU A 156 -8.43 -6.51 21.51
N ALA A 157 -9.25 -7.49 21.89
CA ALA A 157 -9.13 -8.86 21.39
C ALA A 157 -9.35 -8.94 19.88
N ILE A 158 -10.28 -8.16 19.33
CA ILE A 158 -10.51 -8.08 17.88
C ILE A 158 -9.32 -7.46 17.15
N HIS A 159 -8.69 -6.40 17.70
CA HIS A 159 -7.48 -5.82 17.11
C HIS A 159 -6.32 -6.83 17.05
N VAL A 160 -6.08 -7.57 18.14
CA VAL A 160 -5.04 -8.60 18.15
C VAL A 160 -5.38 -9.71 17.14
N LEU A 161 -6.63 -10.17 17.12
CA LEU A 161 -7.08 -11.21 16.18
C LEU A 161 -6.87 -10.77 14.73
N TRP A 162 -7.27 -9.54 14.41
CA TRP A 162 -7.11 -8.96 13.08
C TRP A 162 -5.66 -8.99 12.63
N ASN A 163 -4.74 -8.46 13.45
CA ASN A 163 -3.32 -8.36 13.12
C ASN A 163 -2.67 -9.74 12.93
N LEU A 164 -3.10 -10.74 13.70
CA LEU A 164 -2.61 -12.12 13.58
C LEU A 164 -3.15 -12.81 12.33
N CYS A 165 -4.44 -12.64 12.01
CA CYS A 165 -5.07 -13.19 10.81
C CYS A 165 -4.52 -12.57 9.52
N GLU A 166 -4.25 -11.26 9.52
CA GLU A 166 -3.64 -10.59 8.35
C GLU A 166 -2.21 -11.08 8.07
N ALA A 167 -1.48 -11.48 9.11
CA ALA A 167 -0.08 -11.90 8.99
C ALA A 167 0.11 -13.42 8.80
N SER A 168 -0.90 -14.25 9.07
CA SER A 168 -0.73 -15.71 9.15
C SER A 168 -1.96 -16.51 8.73
N ASP A 169 -1.79 -17.34 7.69
CA ASP A 169 -2.79 -18.34 7.28
C ASP A 169 -3.12 -19.33 8.39
N THR A 170 -2.17 -19.61 9.29
CA THR A 170 -2.41 -20.48 10.45
C THR A 170 -3.43 -19.85 11.42
N ALA A 171 -3.38 -18.53 11.61
CA ALA A 171 -4.38 -17.81 12.39
C ALA A 171 -5.74 -17.82 11.69
N VAL A 172 -5.79 -17.64 10.37
CA VAL A 172 -7.03 -17.74 9.57
C VAL A 172 -7.64 -19.15 9.65
N HIS A 173 -6.83 -20.20 9.56
CA HIS A 173 -7.29 -21.58 9.74
C HIS A 173 -7.85 -21.83 11.14
N ALA A 174 -7.22 -21.30 12.19
CA ALA A 174 -7.75 -21.39 13.54
C ALA A 174 -9.07 -20.62 13.68
N PHE A 175 -9.17 -19.41 13.10
CA PHE A 175 -10.41 -18.63 13.06
C PHE A 175 -11.58 -19.41 12.45
N ASN A 176 -11.35 -20.05 11.29
CA ASN A 176 -12.34 -20.85 10.60
C ASN A 176 -12.74 -22.09 11.41
N ARG A 177 -11.75 -22.87 11.87
CA ARG A 177 -11.96 -24.10 12.65
C ARG A 177 -12.80 -23.85 13.89
N GLU A 178 -12.55 -22.72 14.56
CA GLU A 178 -13.19 -22.37 15.82
C GLU A 178 -14.54 -21.65 15.63
N GLN A 179 -14.96 -21.43 14.38
CA GLN A 179 -16.23 -20.83 13.96
C GLN A 179 -16.47 -19.46 14.59
N LEU A 180 -15.57 -18.51 14.33
CA LEU A 180 -15.66 -17.17 14.92
C LEU A 180 -16.61 -16.21 14.17
N LEU A 181 -16.99 -16.48 12.92
CA LEU A 181 -17.92 -15.63 12.16
C LEU A 181 -19.27 -15.40 12.86
N PRO A 182 -19.96 -16.42 13.42
CA PRO A 182 -21.19 -16.22 14.20
C PRO A 182 -21.02 -15.29 15.41
N VAL A 183 -19.82 -15.19 15.97
CA VAL A 183 -19.51 -14.31 17.11
C VAL A 183 -19.29 -12.88 16.64
N LEU A 184 -18.55 -12.70 15.53
CA LEU A 184 -18.15 -11.38 15.04
C LEU A 184 -19.23 -10.66 14.23
N LEU A 185 -19.95 -11.36 13.34
CA LEU A 185 -20.91 -10.71 12.44
C LEU A 185 -22.00 -9.88 13.15
N PRO A 186 -22.58 -10.33 14.28
CA PRO A 186 -23.52 -9.50 15.05
C PRO A 186 -22.92 -8.17 15.52
N CYS A 187 -21.61 -8.14 15.81
CA CYS A 187 -20.91 -6.94 16.28
C CYS A 187 -20.80 -5.82 15.24
N LEU A 188 -21.14 -6.09 13.97
CA LEU A 188 -21.28 -5.06 12.93
C LEU A 188 -22.50 -4.16 13.15
N GLN A 189 -23.43 -4.53 14.04
CA GLN A 189 -24.57 -3.68 14.43
C GLN A 189 -24.11 -2.52 15.33
N HIS A 190 -23.57 -1.46 14.71
CA HIS A 190 -23.04 -0.28 15.41
C HIS A 190 -24.06 0.43 16.31
N SER A 191 -25.37 0.29 16.07
CA SER A 191 -26.42 0.81 16.96
C SER A 191 -26.46 0.12 18.33
N VAL A 192 -25.93 -1.11 18.41
CA VAL A 192 -25.83 -1.91 19.63
C VAL A 192 -24.43 -1.80 20.24
N TYR A 193 -23.40 -1.97 19.41
CA TYR A 193 -22.02 -2.12 19.88
C TYR A 193 -21.17 -0.84 19.78
N GLY A 194 -21.69 0.21 19.15
CA GLY A 194 -20.94 1.42 18.83
C GLY A 194 -19.99 1.25 17.65
N PHE A 195 -19.58 2.38 17.07
CA PHE A 195 -18.69 2.37 15.90
C PHE A 195 -17.29 1.87 16.19
N SER A 196 -16.77 2.02 17.41
CA SER A 196 -15.41 1.59 17.74
C SER A 196 -15.25 0.07 17.53
N LEU A 197 -16.11 -0.75 18.16
CA LEU A 197 -16.08 -2.19 17.96
C LEU A 197 -16.52 -2.59 16.55
N ALA A 198 -17.59 -1.99 16.02
CA ALA A 198 -18.10 -2.34 14.69
C ALA A 198 -17.03 -2.11 13.59
N THR A 199 -16.24 -1.05 13.70
CA THR A 199 -15.12 -0.76 12.77
C THR A 199 -14.01 -1.78 12.91
N ALA A 200 -13.57 -2.09 14.13
CA ALA A 200 -12.53 -3.10 14.38
C ALA A 200 -12.94 -4.47 13.80
N VAL A 201 -14.18 -4.86 14.00
CA VAL A 201 -14.74 -6.11 13.46
C VAL A 201 -14.83 -6.05 11.93
N ALA A 202 -15.29 -4.95 11.34
CA ALA A 202 -15.38 -4.80 9.89
C ALA A 202 -14.01 -4.89 9.22
N GLN A 203 -12.99 -4.26 9.80
CA GLN A 203 -11.61 -4.34 9.29
C GLN A 203 -11.04 -5.76 9.41
N CYS A 204 -11.25 -6.41 10.56
CA CYS A 204 -10.88 -7.81 10.76
C CYS A 204 -11.53 -8.74 9.72
N LEU A 205 -12.84 -8.60 9.51
CA LEU A 205 -13.59 -9.39 8.53
C LEU A 205 -13.20 -9.07 7.10
N TYR A 206 -12.85 -7.82 6.77
CA TYR A 206 -12.32 -7.48 5.46
C TYR A 206 -11.04 -8.27 5.15
N SER A 207 -10.08 -8.31 6.08
CA SER A 207 -8.87 -9.14 5.92
C SER A 207 -9.18 -10.63 5.88
N ILE A 208 -10.08 -11.13 6.74
CA ILE A 208 -10.43 -12.55 6.79
C ILE A 208 -11.17 -13.03 5.55
N THR A 209 -11.93 -12.16 4.88
CA THR A 209 -12.64 -12.50 3.65
C THR A 209 -11.76 -12.42 2.40
N ASP A 210 -10.53 -11.93 2.50
CA ASP A 210 -9.58 -11.94 1.38
C ASP A 210 -9.07 -13.37 1.15
N ASP A 211 -9.35 -13.91 -0.03
CA ASP A 211 -8.95 -15.26 -0.48
C ASP A 211 -9.33 -16.44 0.46
N ASN A 212 -10.36 -16.26 1.31
CA ASN A 212 -10.85 -17.29 2.24
C ASN A 212 -12.21 -17.83 1.82
N LYS A 213 -12.19 -18.94 1.07
CA LYS A 213 -13.40 -19.58 0.50
C LYS A 213 -14.46 -19.92 1.55
N GLU A 214 -14.06 -20.36 2.74
CA GLU A 214 -15.00 -20.73 3.81
C GLU A 214 -15.74 -19.50 4.36
N SER A 215 -15.01 -18.41 4.63
CA SER A 215 -15.59 -17.16 5.09
C SER A 215 -16.45 -16.49 4.02
N ILE A 216 -16.00 -16.49 2.77
CA ILE A 216 -16.78 -15.98 1.63
C ILE A 216 -18.12 -16.75 1.51
N ALA A 217 -18.07 -18.08 1.53
CA ALA A 217 -19.28 -18.91 1.43
C ALA A 217 -20.25 -18.67 2.61
N PHE A 218 -19.72 -18.44 3.82
CA PHE A 218 -20.54 -18.10 4.99
C PHE A 218 -21.24 -16.75 4.80
N CYS A 219 -20.52 -15.72 4.34
CA CYS A 219 -21.05 -14.37 4.14
C CYS A 219 -22.01 -14.25 2.96
N ARG A 220 -21.97 -15.18 1.99
CA ARG A 220 -22.90 -15.23 0.83
C ARG A 220 -24.33 -15.66 1.17
N ARG A 221 -24.63 -16.06 2.41
CA ARG A 221 -26.01 -16.37 2.81
C ARG A 221 -26.88 -15.11 2.78
N ASP A 222 -28.10 -15.24 2.24
CA ASP A 222 -29.01 -14.11 1.96
C ASP A 222 -29.20 -13.14 3.13
N GLU A 223 -29.37 -13.65 4.35
CA GLU A 223 -29.55 -12.83 5.57
C GLU A 223 -28.31 -11.97 5.88
N ILE A 224 -27.12 -12.55 5.74
CA ILE A 224 -25.84 -11.89 6.03
C ILE A 224 -25.51 -10.91 4.92
N LEU A 225 -25.65 -11.34 3.66
CA LEU A 225 -25.37 -10.50 2.50
C LEU A 225 -26.28 -9.27 2.47
N SER A 226 -27.59 -9.46 2.69
CA SER A 226 -28.56 -8.35 2.82
C SER A 226 -28.18 -7.39 3.95
N SER A 227 -27.73 -7.92 5.08
CA SER A 227 -27.26 -7.10 6.20
C SER A 227 -26.04 -6.26 5.81
N LEU A 228 -25.02 -6.86 5.18
CA LEU A 228 -23.82 -6.17 4.73
C LEU A 228 -24.13 -5.08 3.68
N GLN A 229 -25.02 -5.38 2.72
CA GLN A 229 -25.49 -4.40 1.74
C GLN A 229 -26.22 -3.23 2.40
N SER A 230 -27.04 -3.48 3.43
CA SER A 230 -27.71 -2.42 4.17
C SER A 230 -26.74 -1.52 4.96
N LEU A 231 -25.66 -2.10 5.51
CA LEU A 231 -24.61 -1.37 6.22
C LEU A 231 -23.76 -0.52 5.26
N ALA A 232 -23.54 -0.99 4.02
CA ALA A 232 -22.81 -0.26 2.99
C ALA A 232 -23.52 1.01 2.50
N GLN A 233 -24.85 1.04 2.54
CA GLN A 233 -25.67 2.16 2.05
C GLN A 233 -25.83 3.31 3.07
N ARG A 234 -25.21 3.23 4.25
CA ARG A 234 -25.39 4.22 5.31
C ARG A 234 -24.57 5.47 5.06
N THR A 235 -25.19 6.63 5.24
CA THR A 235 -24.57 7.96 5.08
C THR A 235 -24.44 8.66 6.43
N GLU A 236 -23.64 8.12 7.34
CA GLU A 236 -23.37 8.76 8.63
C GLU A 236 -22.11 9.64 8.57
N ASP A 237 -22.13 10.79 9.28
CA ASP A 237 -21.24 11.92 8.98
C ASP A 237 -19.84 11.87 9.59
N THR A 238 -19.59 10.99 10.57
CA THR A 238 -18.29 10.94 11.26
C THR A 238 -17.23 10.25 10.41
N SER A 239 -15.95 10.55 10.65
CA SER A 239 -14.86 9.90 9.91
C SER A 239 -14.76 8.42 10.27
N LEU A 240 -15.09 8.06 11.51
CA LEU A 240 -15.14 6.66 11.95
C LEU A 240 -16.27 5.87 11.27
N SER A 241 -17.45 6.48 11.09
CA SER A 241 -18.54 5.84 10.34
C SER A 241 -18.21 5.65 8.86
N ARG A 242 -17.47 6.58 8.24
CA ARG A 242 -16.94 6.41 6.87
C ARG A 242 -15.91 5.29 6.79
N LEU A 243 -15.03 5.15 7.78
CA LEU A 243 -14.07 4.05 7.85
C LEU A 243 -14.77 2.69 7.99
N PHE A 244 -15.77 2.60 8.87
CA PHE A 244 -16.64 1.43 8.97
C PHE A 244 -17.30 1.10 7.62
N GLN A 245 -17.90 2.09 6.96
CA GLN A 245 -18.53 1.92 5.66
C GLN A 245 -17.53 1.42 4.61
N ALA A 246 -16.33 2.01 4.54
CA ALA A 246 -15.26 1.56 3.64
C ALA A 246 -14.88 0.08 3.88
N ALA A 247 -14.80 -0.35 5.14
CA ALA A 247 -14.53 -1.74 5.51
C ALA A 247 -15.67 -2.69 5.08
N ILE A 248 -16.94 -2.28 5.26
CA ILE A 248 -18.09 -3.05 4.76
C ILE A 248 -18.06 -3.18 3.24
N LEU A 249 -17.76 -2.09 2.51
CA LEU A 249 -17.59 -2.12 1.06
C LEU A 249 -16.47 -3.10 0.67
N GLY A 250 -15.37 -3.11 1.40
CA GLY A 250 -14.29 -4.07 1.19
C GLY A 250 -14.73 -5.53 1.39
N ILE A 251 -15.45 -5.83 2.47
CA ILE A 251 -16.04 -7.17 2.69
C ILE A 251 -16.93 -7.56 1.51
N LEU A 252 -17.82 -6.67 1.08
CA LEU A 252 -18.71 -6.94 -0.06
C LEU A 252 -17.94 -7.21 -1.34
N THR A 253 -16.89 -6.43 -1.64
CA THR A 253 -16.02 -6.66 -2.81
C THR A 253 -15.36 -8.05 -2.75
N ASN A 254 -14.87 -8.47 -1.57
CA ASN A 254 -14.27 -9.80 -1.40
C ASN A 254 -15.29 -10.94 -1.52
N VAL A 255 -16.46 -10.78 -0.89
CA VAL A 255 -17.50 -11.81 -0.82
C VAL A 255 -18.19 -11.99 -2.18
N MET A 256 -18.49 -10.90 -2.87
CA MET A 256 -19.21 -10.93 -4.15
C MET A 256 -18.25 -11.16 -5.33
N GLY A 257 -17.00 -10.70 -5.25
CA GLY A 257 -16.04 -10.88 -6.36
C GLY A 257 -16.57 -10.27 -7.66
N GLU A 258 -16.57 -11.04 -8.75
CA GLU A 258 -17.10 -10.60 -10.04
C GLU A 258 -18.62 -10.30 -10.01
N ASP A 259 -19.37 -10.93 -9.11
CA ASP A 259 -20.83 -10.77 -9.01
C ASP A 259 -21.22 -9.31 -8.70
N ILE A 260 -20.31 -8.53 -8.09
CA ILE A 260 -20.55 -7.12 -7.76
C ILE A 260 -20.30 -6.17 -8.93
N MET A 261 -19.65 -6.64 -9.98
CA MET A 261 -19.20 -5.80 -11.09
C MET A 261 -20.27 -5.58 -12.16
N THR A 262 -21.54 -5.92 -11.87
CA THR A 262 -22.66 -5.72 -12.77
C THR A 262 -23.89 -5.15 -12.05
N GLY A 263 -24.61 -4.26 -12.72
CA GLY A 263 -25.93 -3.81 -12.30
C GLY A 263 -25.96 -2.78 -11.15
N PRO A 264 -27.13 -2.59 -10.51
CA PRO A 264 -27.35 -1.52 -9.54
C PRO A 264 -26.44 -1.55 -8.30
N GLY A 265 -25.96 -2.73 -7.91
CA GLY A 265 -25.06 -2.90 -6.76
C GLY A 265 -23.71 -2.20 -6.96
N LEU A 266 -23.15 -2.28 -8.17
CA LEU A 266 -21.91 -1.59 -8.54
C LEU A 266 -22.07 -0.07 -8.41
N VAL A 267 -23.18 0.49 -8.93
CA VAL A 267 -23.45 1.92 -8.89
C VAL A 267 -23.54 2.42 -7.44
N SER A 268 -24.28 1.72 -6.58
CA SER A 268 -24.38 2.08 -5.17
C SER A 268 -23.02 2.02 -4.45
N MET A 269 -22.23 0.98 -4.73
CA MET A 269 -20.91 0.80 -4.14
C MET A 269 -19.94 1.92 -4.54
N VAL A 270 -19.82 2.19 -5.84
CA VAL A 270 -18.92 3.25 -6.34
C VAL A 270 -19.39 4.63 -5.88
N THR A 271 -20.70 4.86 -5.77
CA THR A 271 -21.24 6.12 -5.22
C THR A 271 -20.83 6.31 -3.76
N ALA A 272 -20.95 5.26 -2.94
CA ALA A 272 -20.49 5.31 -1.55
C ALA A 272 -18.97 5.56 -1.44
N MET A 273 -18.16 4.92 -2.29
CA MET A 273 -16.72 5.19 -2.36
C MET A 273 -16.43 6.64 -2.76
N ALA A 274 -17.18 7.19 -3.72
CA ALA A 274 -17.03 8.57 -4.16
C ALA A 274 -17.33 9.56 -3.03
N GLU A 275 -18.33 9.28 -2.19
CA GLU A 275 -18.66 10.09 -1.00
C GLU A 275 -17.54 10.05 0.04
N ILE A 276 -16.98 8.87 0.33
CA ILE A 276 -15.85 8.70 1.27
C ILE A 276 -14.62 9.46 0.77
N LEU A 277 -14.28 9.30 -0.52
CA LEU A 277 -13.17 10.00 -1.17
C LEU A 277 -13.35 11.52 -1.19
N ASN A 278 -14.57 12.03 -1.07
CA ASN A 278 -14.87 13.47 -1.05
C ASN A 278 -14.63 14.15 0.32
N SER A 279 -14.12 13.42 1.32
CA SER A 279 -13.82 13.99 2.64
C SER A 279 -12.74 15.08 2.56
N ASP A 280 -13.05 16.29 3.03
CA ASP A 280 -12.13 17.43 3.00
C ASP A 280 -11.14 17.39 4.17
N LEU A 281 -10.02 16.71 3.94
CA LEU A 281 -8.91 16.62 4.90
C LEU A 281 -8.30 17.99 5.22
N ALA A 282 -8.23 18.92 4.26
CA ALA A 282 -7.62 20.22 4.47
C ALA A 282 -8.41 21.03 5.50
N SER A 283 -9.75 21.04 5.36
CA SER A 283 -10.65 21.68 6.32
C SER A 283 -10.59 21.01 7.70
N LEU A 284 -10.57 19.68 7.76
CA LEU A 284 -10.51 18.94 9.03
C LEU A 284 -9.20 19.18 9.80
N ILE A 285 -8.07 19.19 9.10
CA ILE A 285 -6.76 19.52 9.66
C ILE A 285 -6.75 20.98 10.14
N SER A 286 -7.22 21.92 9.31
CA SER A 286 -7.26 23.35 9.64
C SER A 286 -8.10 23.61 10.89
N ALA A 287 -9.26 22.96 11.01
CA ALA A 287 -10.12 23.07 12.19
C ALA A 287 -9.43 22.53 13.45
N THR A 288 -8.76 21.37 13.34
CA THR A 288 -8.05 20.75 14.46
C THR A 288 -6.86 21.59 14.92
N LEU A 289 -6.10 22.18 13.99
CA LEU A 289 -5.00 23.08 14.31
C LEU A 289 -5.47 24.33 15.06
N LYS A 290 -6.54 24.98 14.59
CA LYS A 290 -7.13 26.16 15.27
C LYS A 290 -7.55 25.84 16.71
N MET A 291 -8.26 24.73 16.90
CA MET A 291 -8.67 24.30 18.24
C MET A 291 -7.48 23.96 19.14
N THR A 292 -6.37 23.46 18.58
CA THR A 292 -5.16 23.17 19.36
C THR A 292 -4.47 24.46 19.79
N GLN A 293 -4.32 25.42 18.88
CA GLN A 293 -3.72 26.73 19.14
C GLN A 293 -4.52 27.60 20.10
N GLU A 294 -5.86 27.51 20.09
CA GLU A 294 -6.73 28.27 21.01
C GLU A 294 -6.70 27.72 22.46
N ASN A 295 -6.31 26.45 22.63
CA ASN A 295 -6.21 25.80 23.95
C ASN A 295 -4.80 25.90 24.56
N GLU A 296 -3.77 26.28 23.79
CA GLU A 296 -2.45 26.61 24.30
C GLU A 296 -2.44 28.06 24.83
N ILE A 297 -2.41 28.23 26.16
CA ILE A 297 -2.24 29.55 26.79
C ILE A 297 -0.86 30.10 26.39
N PRO A 298 -0.72 31.37 25.94
CA PRO A 298 0.58 31.93 25.62
C PRO A 298 1.49 31.97 26.86
N GLU A 299 2.67 31.36 26.76
CA GLU A 299 3.74 31.44 27.77
C GLU A 299 4.14 32.90 28.04
N THR A 300 3.49 33.53 29.01
CA THR A 300 3.94 34.80 29.60
C THR A 300 3.69 34.81 31.10
N SER A 301 4.49 34.06 31.86
CA SER A 301 4.99 34.49 33.19
C SER A 301 5.77 33.35 33.84
N GLU A 302 6.94 33.70 34.36
CA GLU A 302 7.84 32.82 35.08
C GLU A 302 7.16 32.17 36.29
N GLY A 303 7.33 30.85 36.38
CA GLY A 303 7.12 30.07 37.59
C GLY A 303 5.69 29.61 37.80
N HIS A 304 5.43 28.34 37.46
CA HIS A 304 4.88 27.27 38.32
C HIS A 304 4.94 25.99 37.47
N LYS A 305 5.89 25.11 37.79
CA LYS A 305 6.16 23.85 37.05
C LYS A 305 5.28 22.68 37.50
N ASP A 306 4.09 22.97 38.02
CA ASP A 306 3.15 21.96 38.47
C ASP A 306 1.80 22.24 37.83
N ASN A 307 1.29 21.26 37.07
CA ASN A 307 0.02 21.20 36.35
C ASN A 307 0.04 21.73 34.91
N VAL A 308 0.67 20.98 34.00
CA VAL A 308 0.06 20.72 32.69
C VAL A 308 0.24 19.22 32.42
N GLU A 309 -0.84 18.45 32.62
CA GLU A 309 -1.02 17.13 32.02
C GLU A 309 -1.09 17.30 30.50
N GLU A 310 0.06 17.51 29.84
CA GLU A 310 0.15 17.42 28.38
C GLU A 310 0.01 15.94 28.00
N THR A 311 -1.23 15.50 27.97
CA THR A 311 -1.63 14.12 27.77
C THR A 311 -1.39 13.74 26.31
N THR A 312 -0.48 12.79 26.06
CA THR A 312 -0.20 12.14 24.76
C THR A 312 -1.33 11.20 24.28
N MET A 313 -2.57 11.51 24.65
CA MET A 313 -3.76 10.88 24.11
C MET A 313 -4.17 11.63 22.85
N TRP A 314 -4.35 10.91 21.74
CA TRP A 314 -4.89 11.54 20.54
C TRP A 314 -6.25 12.13 20.86
N SER A 315 -6.39 13.44 20.65
CA SER A 315 -7.68 14.08 20.88
C SER A 315 -8.70 13.49 19.90
N LYS A 316 -9.98 13.56 20.26
CA LYS A 316 -11.07 13.12 19.37
C LYS A 316 -10.91 13.70 17.95
N ASN A 317 -10.46 14.95 17.83
CA ASN A 317 -10.25 15.63 16.55
C ASN A 317 -9.06 15.04 15.77
N GLN A 318 -7.97 14.66 16.43
CA GLN A 318 -6.84 13.99 15.79
C GLN A 318 -7.27 12.60 15.27
N MET A 319 -8.11 11.89 16.03
CA MET A 319 -8.66 10.60 15.62
C MET A 319 -9.61 10.72 14.42
N GLU A 320 -10.38 11.80 14.32
CA GLU A 320 -11.20 12.10 13.14
C GLU A 320 -10.33 12.22 11.88
N ILE A 321 -9.19 12.95 11.94
CA ILE A 321 -8.26 13.04 10.80
C ILE A 321 -7.72 11.66 10.43
N SER A 322 -7.28 10.89 11.43
CA SER A 322 -6.80 9.51 11.25
C SER A 322 -7.82 8.65 10.51
N ASN A 323 -9.05 8.61 11.00
CA ASN A 323 -10.12 7.77 10.45
C ASN A 323 -10.50 8.20 9.03
N ALA A 324 -10.48 9.51 8.75
CA ALA A 324 -10.76 10.03 7.40
C ALA A 324 -9.68 9.59 6.40
N ILE A 325 -8.41 9.67 6.79
CA ILE A 325 -7.29 9.19 5.98
C ILE A 325 -7.42 7.69 5.70
N ASP A 326 -7.72 6.88 6.73
CA ASP A 326 -7.84 5.43 6.58
C ASP A 326 -9.02 5.04 5.70
N ALA A 327 -10.16 5.73 5.84
CA ALA A 327 -11.34 5.50 5.02
C ALA A 327 -11.05 5.78 3.53
N GLN A 328 -10.45 6.93 3.23
CA GLN A 328 -10.08 7.30 1.86
C GLN A 328 -9.03 6.34 1.29
N LYS A 329 -8.03 5.97 2.09
CA LYS A 329 -6.99 5.00 1.68
C LYS A 329 -7.60 3.65 1.34
N LEU A 330 -8.50 3.13 2.17
CA LEU A 330 -9.17 1.86 1.92
C LEU A 330 -10.00 1.94 0.62
N CYS A 331 -10.77 3.02 0.40
CA CYS A 331 -11.48 3.22 -0.86
C CYS A 331 -10.55 3.26 -2.09
N LEU A 332 -9.38 3.89 -2.00
CA LEU A 332 -8.40 3.89 -3.10
C LEU A 332 -7.92 2.48 -3.42
N VAL A 333 -7.69 1.63 -2.42
CA VAL A 333 -7.33 0.22 -2.62
C VAL A 333 -8.47 -0.53 -3.32
N LEU A 334 -9.72 -0.31 -2.89
CA LEU A 334 -10.87 -0.96 -3.50
C LEU A 334 -11.05 -0.56 -4.97
N VAL A 335 -10.93 0.74 -5.29
CA VAL A 335 -10.95 1.23 -6.68
C VAL A 335 -9.81 0.63 -7.49
N THR A 336 -8.60 0.58 -6.93
CA THR A 336 -7.43 -0.02 -7.59
C THR A 336 -7.71 -1.48 -7.95
N ASN A 337 -8.29 -2.25 -7.02
CA ASN A 337 -8.61 -3.66 -7.24
C ASN A 337 -9.72 -3.86 -8.28
N MET A 338 -10.70 -2.95 -8.37
CA MET A 338 -11.70 -2.98 -9.45
C MET A 338 -11.07 -2.82 -10.84
N CYS A 339 -9.93 -2.16 -10.95
CA CYS A 339 -9.20 -1.99 -12.21
C CYS A 339 -8.32 -3.21 -12.58
N CYS A 340 -7.94 -4.06 -11.61
CA CYS A 340 -7.00 -5.16 -11.81
C CYS A 340 -7.64 -6.52 -12.17
N LEU A 341 -8.96 -6.65 -12.22
CA LEU A 341 -9.66 -7.92 -12.52
C LEU A 341 -9.53 -8.40 -13.98
N GLN A 342 -8.66 -7.78 -14.79
CA GLN A 342 -8.60 -8.00 -16.24
C GLN A 342 -7.66 -9.14 -16.69
N ASP A 343 -6.82 -9.69 -15.81
CA ASP A 343 -5.64 -10.50 -16.19
C ASP A 343 -5.64 -11.98 -15.72
N GLU A 344 -6.79 -12.55 -15.31
CA GLU A 344 -6.86 -13.94 -14.82
C GLU A 344 -6.88 -15.03 -15.92
N ASP A 345 -6.90 -14.67 -17.21
CA ASP A 345 -7.03 -15.64 -18.32
C ASP A 345 -5.69 -16.20 -18.86
N TRP A 346 -4.80 -16.67 -17.99
CA TRP A 346 -3.74 -17.60 -18.42
C TRP A 346 -3.62 -18.73 -17.40
N GLU A 347 -4.20 -19.88 -17.75
CA GLU A 347 -4.10 -21.12 -16.99
C GLU A 347 -2.64 -21.38 -16.60
N ASP A 348 -2.42 -21.62 -15.31
CA ASP A 348 -1.16 -22.10 -14.78
C ASP A 348 -0.78 -23.40 -15.51
N MET A 349 0.13 -23.31 -16.47
CA MET A 349 0.82 -24.49 -17.00
C MET A 349 1.74 -24.99 -15.89
N ASP A 350 1.16 -25.86 -15.08
CA ASP A 350 1.70 -26.69 -14.00
C ASP A 350 3.23 -26.63 -13.81
N SER A 351 3.63 -26.10 -12.66
CA SER A 351 4.95 -26.31 -12.08
C SER A 351 5.00 -27.73 -11.48
N SER A 352 5.08 -28.74 -12.33
CA SER A 352 5.50 -30.08 -11.93
C SER A 352 6.77 -30.50 -12.67
N ASP A 353 7.76 -30.85 -11.87
CA ASP A 353 9.05 -31.49 -12.18
C ASP A 353 10.10 -30.77 -13.04
N SER A 354 11.09 -30.20 -12.34
CA SER A 354 12.43 -30.02 -12.89
C SER A 354 13.47 -30.63 -11.95
N ARG A 355 13.51 -31.96 -11.92
CA ARG A 355 14.75 -32.70 -11.65
C ARG A 355 15.31 -33.22 -12.97
N SER A 356 16.53 -32.75 -13.27
CA SER A 356 17.58 -33.42 -14.05
C SER A 356 17.64 -33.21 -15.57
N SER A 357 18.71 -32.48 -15.94
CA SER A 357 19.71 -32.72 -16.99
C SER A 357 19.37 -32.56 -18.48
N ASP A 358 20.21 -31.70 -19.06
CA ASP A 358 20.79 -31.68 -20.41
C ASP A 358 19.95 -31.40 -21.66
N GLU A 359 20.64 -30.63 -22.50
CA GLU A 359 20.40 -30.21 -23.87
C GLU A 359 19.61 -31.21 -24.72
N LEU A 360 18.65 -30.71 -25.52
CA LEU A 360 18.66 -30.75 -26.98
C LEU A 360 17.37 -30.12 -27.54
N VAL A 361 17.57 -29.29 -28.56
CA VAL A 361 16.55 -28.74 -29.46
C VAL A 361 15.69 -29.85 -30.09
N ASN A 362 14.38 -29.67 -30.12
CA ASN A 362 13.51 -30.16 -31.20
C ASN A 362 12.19 -29.38 -31.25
N ASP A 363 11.88 -28.88 -32.45
CA ASP A 363 10.58 -28.36 -32.87
C ASP A 363 9.52 -29.46 -32.80
N VAL A 364 8.32 -29.13 -32.30
CA VAL A 364 7.11 -29.92 -32.56
C VAL A 364 5.91 -28.98 -32.73
N ASP A 365 5.25 -29.12 -33.88
CA ASP A 365 4.04 -28.42 -34.28
C ASP A 365 2.87 -28.64 -33.29
N MET A 366 2.12 -27.57 -33.00
CA MET A 366 0.85 -27.62 -32.26
C MET A 366 -0.33 -27.60 -33.25
N GLU A 367 -1.09 -28.70 -33.26
CA GLU A 367 -2.40 -28.78 -33.90
C GLU A 367 -3.47 -28.01 -33.11
N ASP A 368 -4.32 -27.30 -33.84
CA ASP A 368 -5.47 -26.53 -33.35
C ASP A 368 -6.46 -27.39 -32.52
N VAL A 369 -6.69 -26.99 -31.27
CA VAL A 369 -7.90 -27.37 -30.51
C VAL A 369 -8.69 -26.10 -30.22
N ALA A 370 -9.69 -25.84 -31.05
CA ALA A 370 -10.70 -24.81 -30.83
C ALA A 370 -11.62 -25.22 -29.67
N GLY A 371 -11.33 -24.72 -28.47
CA GLY A 371 -12.22 -24.73 -27.31
C GLY A 371 -12.78 -23.32 -27.09
N SER A 372 -14.08 -23.15 -27.29
CA SER A 372 -14.82 -21.90 -27.12
C SER A 372 -14.89 -21.49 -25.63
N SER A 373 -14.08 -20.52 -25.21
CA SER A 373 -14.23 -19.78 -23.97
C SER A 373 -14.93 -18.44 -24.24
N SER A 374 -16.21 -18.34 -23.89
CA SER A 374 -16.94 -17.07 -23.91
C SER A 374 -16.42 -16.17 -22.79
N THR A 375 -15.52 -15.25 -23.09
CA THR A 375 -15.11 -14.19 -22.17
C THR A 375 -16.25 -13.15 -22.01
N PRO A 376 -16.53 -12.66 -20.80
CA PRO A 376 -17.51 -11.60 -20.59
C PRO A 376 -16.86 -10.25 -20.93
N VAL A 377 -16.82 -9.91 -22.22
CA VAL A 377 -16.28 -8.64 -22.76
C VAL A 377 -17.02 -7.39 -22.21
N CYS A 378 -18.10 -7.54 -21.45
CA CYS A 378 -19.00 -6.45 -21.08
C CYS A 378 -18.77 -5.84 -19.67
N THR A 379 -18.20 -6.58 -18.71
CA THR A 379 -18.13 -6.17 -17.28
C THR A 379 -17.17 -4.99 -17.04
N THR A 380 -16.08 -4.91 -17.78
CA THR A 380 -15.06 -3.84 -17.63
C THR A 380 -15.57 -2.47 -18.08
N SER A 381 -16.40 -2.44 -19.11
CA SER A 381 -16.99 -1.20 -19.63
C SER A 381 -17.99 -0.55 -18.66
N GLU A 382 -18.77 -1.37 -17.94
CA GLU A 382 -19.73 -0.90 -16.95
C GLU A 382 -19.01 -0.30 -15.73
N VAL A 383 -18.00 -0.98 -15.20
CA VAL A 383 -17.13 -0.46 -14.12
C VAL A 383 -16.52 0.88 -14.51
N HIS A 384 -15.91 0.97 -15.70
CA HIS A 384 -15.31 2.23 -16.16
C HIS A 384 -16.33 3.37 -16.30
N ALA A 385 -17.53 3.08 -16.82
CA ALA A 385 -18.60 4.06 -16.96
C ALA A 385 -19.08 4.58 -15.60
N VAL A 386 -19.26 3.69 -14.61
CA VAL A 386 -19.69 4.07 -13.26
C VAL A 386 -18.61 4.89 -12.56
N LEU A 387 -17.34 4.46 -12.60
CA LEU A 387 -16.20 5.21 -12.03
C LEU A 387 -16.11 6.64 -12.59
N ALA A 388 -16.28 6.79 -13.91
CA ALA A 388 -16.30 8.09 -14.57
C ALA A 388 -17.51 8.93 -14.13
N SER A 389 -18.71 8.35 -14.11
CA SER A 389 -19.95 9.05 -13.75
C SER A 389 -19.97 9.56 -12.30
N SER A 390 -19.30 8.84 -11.38
CA SER A 390 -19.16 9.22 -9.97
C SER A 390 -17.96 10.15 -9.70
N ASN A 391 -17.27 10.61 -10.75
CA ASN A 391 -16.09 11.48 -10.66
C ASN A 391 -14.99 10.91 -9.76
N ILE A 392 -14.76 9.59 -9.81
CA ILE A 392 -13.70 8.94 -9.01
C ILE A 392 -12.33 9.47 -9.42
N ILE A 393 -12.10 9.62 -10.73
CA ILE A 393 -10.82 10.10 -11.28
C ILE A 393 -10.47 11.48 -10.71
N GLY A 394 -11.41 12.43 -10.74
CA GLY A 394 -11.16 13.76 -10.18
C GLY A 394 -10.79 13.74 -8.70
N LYS A 395 -11.41 12.85 -7.92
CA LYS A 395 -11.10 12.67 -6.49
C LYS A 395 -9.73 12.04 -6.26
N VAL A 396 -9.38 11.01 -7.04
CA VAL A 396 -8.06 10.36 -6.99
C VAL A 396 -6.96 11.37 -7.35
N VAL A 397 -7.18 12.18 -8.39
CA VAL A 397 -6.25 13.25 -8.79
C VAL A 397 -6.07 14.26 -7.66
N GLN A 398 -7.15 14.72 -7.05
CA GLN A 398 -7.08 15.64 -5.91
C GLN A 398 -6.26 15.06 -4.74
N LEU A 399 -6.47 13.78 -4.41
CA LEU A 399 -5.75 13.09 -3.33
C LEU A 399 -4.29 12.77 -3.68
N SER A 400 -3.91 12.76 -4.96
CA SER A 400 -2.52 12.57 -5.38
C SER A 400 -1.66 13.82 -5.15
N CYS A 401 -2.29 15.00 -5.15
CA CYS A 401 -1.63 16.28 -4.96
C CYS A 401 -1.26 16.50 -3.48
N PRO A 402 -0.16 17.25 -3.20
CA PRO A 402 0.12 17.68 -1.84
C PRO A 402 -0.93 18.67 -1.35
N LEU A 403 -1.17 18.69 -0.03
CA LEU A 403 -1.90 19.79 0.62
C LEU A 403 -1.08 21.10 0.52
N PRO A 404 -1.72 22.27 0.70
CA PRO A 404 -1.01 23.55 0.66
C PRO A 404 0.18 23.59 1.64
N ASP A 405 1.32 24.12 1.20
CA ASP A 405 2.58 24.13 1.97
C ASP A 405 2.43 24.80 3.33
N GLU A 406 1.66 25.90 3.41
CA GLU A 406 1.35 26.60 4.67
C GLU A 406 0.67 25.67 5.68
N LEU A 407 -0.31 24.89 5.23
CA LEU A 407 -1.03 23.96 6.11
C LEU A 407 -0.11 22.83 6.59
N LEU A 408 0.74 22.31 5.69
CA LEU A 408 1.72 21.27 6.02
C LEU A 408 2.77 21.79 7.00
N HIS A 409 3.21 23.04 6.85
CA HIS A 409 4.17 23.67 7.76
C HIS A 409 3.59 23.79 9.18
N GLN A 410 2.37 24.31 9.29
CA GLN A 410 1.65 24.39 10.58
C GLN A 410 1.42 23.01 11.20
N LEU A 411 1.05 22.02 10.39
CA LEU A 411 0.85 20.65 10.86
C LEU A 411 2.14 20.05 11.43
N LYS A 412 3.28 20.22 10.74
CA LYS A 412 4.58 19.64 11.16
C LYS A 412 5.13 20.26 12.44
N ALA A 413 4.66 21.44 12.85
CA ALA A 413 5.04 22.07 14.11
C ALA A 413 4.69 21.17 15.33
N PHE A 414 3.59 20.42 15.24
CA PHE A 414 3.13 19.53 16.31
C PHE A 414 3.66 18.10 16.17
N SER A 415 3.91 17.42 17.30
CA SER A 415 4.35 16.02 17.35
C SER A 415 3.33 15.06 16.70
N TRP A 416 2.06 15.19 17.06
CA TRP A 416 0.95 14.45 16.46
C TRP A 416 0.79 14.80 14.97
N GLY A 417 1.04 16.05 14.60
CA GLY A 417 0.94 16.52 13.23
C GLY A 417 2.02 15.91 12.32
N ARG A 418 3.23 15.65 12.83
CA ARG A 418 4.25 14.86 12.12
C ARG A 418 3.80 13.43 11.84
N GLN A 419 3.03 12.81 12.74
CA GLN A 419 2.47 11.47 12.50
C GLN A 419 1.36 11.49 11.45
N ILE A 420 0.45 12.47 11.51
CA ILE A 420 -0.55 12.70 10.46
C ILE A 420 0.11 12.95 9.11
N PHE A 421 1.17 13.75 9.07
CA PHE A 421 1.93 14.04 7.85
C PHE A 421 2.43 12.75 7.17
N LYS A 422 3.04 11.83 7.93
CA LYS A 422 3.45 10.52 7.39
C LYS A 422 2.28 9.73 6.82
N ARG A 423 1.11 9.78 7.46
CA ARG A 423 -0.11 9.11 6.98
C ARG A 423 -0.67 9.75 5.70
N LEU A 424 -0.60 11.08 5.59
CA LEU A 424 -0.96 11.81 4.36
C LEU A 424 -0.03 11.43 3.19
N ILE A 425 1.27 11.27 3.43
CA ILE A 425 2.21 10.77 2.41
C ILE A 425 1.79 9.36 1.94
N ARG A 426 1.45 8.46 2.87
CA ARG A 426 0.95 7.12 2.51
C ARG A 426 -0.37 7.17 1.75
N LEU A 427 -1.29 8.06 2.09
CA LEU A 427 -2.53 8.27 1.33
C LEU A 427 -2.23 8.71 -0.11
N ARG A 428 -1.32 9.67 -0.29
CA ARG A 428 -0.89 10.13 -1.62
C ARG A 428 -0.27 9.02 -2.46
N ILE A 429 0.57 8.18 -1.86
CA ILE A 429 1.13 6.99 -2.54
C ILE A 429 0.00 6.11 -3.08
N HIS A 430 -1.01 5.81 -2.26
CA HIS A 430 -2.15 4.98 -2.70
C HIS A 430 -2.98 5.67 -3.79
N ALA A 431 -3.12 6.99 -3.74
CA ALA A 431 -3.82 7.74 -4.77
C ALA A 431 -3.06 7.72 -6.11
N LEU A 432 -1.72 7.86 -6.08
CA LEU A 432 -0.87 7.79 -7.27
C LEU A 432 -0.85 6.39 -7.90
N LEU A 433 -0.80 5.33 -7.07
CA LEU A 433 -0.90 3.95 -7.56
C LEU A 433 -2.29 3.66 -8.14
N CYS A 434 -3.35 4.14 -7.49
CA CYS A 434 -4.71 4.08 -8.03
C CYS A 434 -4.80 4.81 -9.38
N LEU A 435 -4.18 5.99 -9.50
CA LEU A 435 -4.14 6.77 -10.73
C LEU A 435 -3.41 6.02 -11.85
N ASN A 436 -2.27 5.38 -11.56
CA ASN A 436 -1.54 4.53 -12.51
C ASN A 436 -2.48 3.48 -13.13
N ASN A 437 -3.20 2.73 -12.28
CA ASN A 437 -4.06 1.64 -12.75
C ASN A 437 -5.28 2.16 -13.52
N LEU A 438 -5.91 3.25 -13.05
CA LEU A 438 -7.03 3.88 -13.77
C LEU A 438 -6.61 4.34 -15.17
N VAL A 439 -5.44 4.96 -15.31
CA VAL A 439 -4.95 5.45 -16.60
C VAL A 439 -4.60 4.32 -17.57
N ASP A 440 -4.04 3.22 -17.06
CA ASP A 440 -3.68 2.07 -17.87
C ASP A 440 -4.93 1.32 -18.37
N SER A 441 -5.91 1.10 -17.49
CA SER A 441 -7.08 0.27 -17.79
C SER A 441 -8.23 1.00 -18.50
N MET A 442 -8.44 2.30 -18.25
CA MET A 442 -9.64 3.01 -18.73
C MET A 442 -9.50 3.60 -20.14
N ALA A 443 -10.62 3.76 -20.84
CA ALA A 443 -10.68 4.51 -22.10
C ALA A 443 -10.46 6.02 -21.86
N THR A 444 -9.88 6.70 -22.83
CA THR A 444 -9.49 8.12 -22.74
C THR A 444 -10.69 9.03 -22.47
N GLU A 445 -11.85 8.74 -23.04
CA GLU A 445 -13.09 9.47 -22.84
C GLU A 445 -13.54 9.41 -21.38
N ALA A 446 -13.42 8.21 -20.78
CA ALA A 446 -13.77 8.00 -19.37
C ALA A 446 -12.79 8.69 -18.42
N LEU A 447 -11.53 8.89 -18.85
CA LEU A 447 -10.50 9.64 -18.12
C LEU A 447 -10.67 11.16 -18.20
N GLY A 448 -11.63 11.66 -18.98
CA GLY A 448 -11.85 13.10 -19.19
C GLY A 448 -11.16 13.69 -20.42
N GLY A 449 -10.58 12.86 -21.28
CA GLY A 449 -9.98 13.27 -22.55
C GLY A 449 -8.49 13.62 -22.48
N MET A 450 -7.92 13.95 -23.65
CA MET A 450 -6.49 14.22 -23.80
C MET A 450 -6.01 15.45 -23.00
N GLU A 451 -6.83 16.49 -22.90
CA GLU A 451 -6.52 17.72 -22.15
C GLU A 451 -6.29 17.44 -20.66
N VAL A 452 -7.11 16.57 -20.06
CA VAL A 452 -6.94 16.17 -18.65
C VAL A 452 -5.63 15.40 -18.48
N LEU A 453 -5.31 14.48 -19.40
CA LEU A 453 -4.04 13.76 -19.39
C LEU A 453 -2.83 14.68 -19.56
N HIS A 454 -2.94 15.75 -20.35
CA HIS A 454 -1.89 16.78 -20.45
C HIS A 454 -1.66 17.51 -19.14
N GLY A 455 -2.73 17.95 -18.50
CA GLY A 455 -2.66 18.59 -17.19
C GLY A 455 -2.09 17.66 -16.11
N LEU A 456 -2.42 16.37 -16.15
CA LEU A 456 -1.86 15.37 -15.25
C LEU A 456 -0.36 15.17 -15.47
N TRP A 457 0.10 15.11 -16.72
CA TRP A 457 1.53 15.08 -17.01
C TRP A 457 2.22 16.31 -16.41
N ASP A 458 1.71 17.52 -16.65
CA ASP A 458 2.32 18.75 -16.12
C ASP A 458 2.36 18.76 -14.58
N ALA A 459 1.26 18.37 -13.93
CA ALA A 459 1.17 18.31 -12.48
C ALA A 459 2.15 17.30 -11.87
N LEU A 460 2.27 16.10 -12.45
CA LEU A 460 3.20 15.06 -11.98
C LEU A 460 4.65 15.48 -12.22
N ALA A 461 4.96 16.06 -13.38
CA ALA A 461 6.29 16.58 -13.68
C ALA A 461 6.68 17.70 -12.71
N GLN A 462 5.76 18.62 -12.38
CA GLN A 462 6.00 19.67 -11.39
C GLN A 462 6.27 19.11 -9.99
N GLN A 463 5.56 18.06 -9.56
CA GLN A 463 5.83 17.41 -8.27
C GLN A 463 7.24 16.82 -8.22
N VAL A 464 7.69 16.20 -9.30
CA VAL A 464 9.05 15.69 -9.43
C VAL A 464 10.08 16.82 -9.45
N ILE A 465 9.83 17.91 -10.19
CA ILE A 465 10.76 19.05 -10.27
C ILE A 465 10.88 19.76 -8.92
N ALA A 466 9.76 19.94 -8.20
CA ALA A 466 9.76 20.51 -6.86
C ALA A 466 10.61 19.68 -5.90
N ALA A 467 10.63 18.35 -6.06
CA ALA A 467 11.50 17.45 -5.30
C ALA A 467 13.00 17.75 -5.44
N ASP A 468 13.43 18.14 -6.64
CA ASP A 468 14.84 18.36 -7.00
C ASP A 468 15.32 19.76 -6.56
N ARG A 469 14.41 20.74 -6.44
CA ARG A 469 14.74 22.11 -6.02
C ARG A 469 15.05 22.25 -4.53
N ASP A 470 14.63 21.30 -3.69
CA ASP A 470 15.03 21.25 -2.27
C ASP A 470 16.52 20.96 -2.07
N VAL A 471 17.26 20.59 -3.13
CA VAL A 471 18.72 20.43 -3.09
C VAL A 471 19.46 21.79 -3.00
N GLN A 472 18.78 22.91 -3.28
CA GLN A 472 19.31 24.27 -3.07
C GLN A 472 18.70 24.98 -1.85
N ALA A 473 17.80 24.33 -1.13
CA ALA A 473 17.23 24.87 0.10
C ALA A 473 18.27 24.80 1.25
N PRO A 474 18.19 25.70 2.25
CA PRO A 474 19.13 25.71 3.38
C PRO A 474 19.27 24.32 4.04
N GLU A 475 20.45 24.08 4.64
CA GLU A 475 20.76 22.83 5.36
C GLU A 475 19.58 22.41 6.27
N GLY A 476 19.00 21.24 6.00
CA GLY A 476 17.85 20.71 6.75
C GLY A 476 16.54 20.56 5.98
N THR A 477 16.51 20.85 4.67
CA THR A 477 15.31 20.67 3.84
C THR A 477 15.41 19.35 3.05
N GLU A 478 14.55 18.38 3.37
CA GLU A 478 14.60 17.03 2.78
C GLU A 478 13.94 17.01 1.38
N SER A 479 14.69 16.61 0.33
CA SER A 479 14.15 16.31 -1.01
C SER A 479 13.07 15.21 -0.94
N LEU A 480 12.12 15.10 -1.90
CA LEU A 480 11.14 13.99 -1.89
C LEU A 480 11.81 12.60 -1.89
N SER A 481 12.98 12.47 -2.53
CA SER A 481 13.80 11.25 -2.48
C SER A 481 14.35 10.93 -1.08
N GLN A 482 14.51 11.95 -0.23
CA GLN A 482 14.92 11.86 1.16
C GLN A 482 13.71 11.77 2.12
N GLN A 483 12.55 12.32 1.75
CA GLN A 483 11.32 12.26 2.54
C GLN A 483 10.67 10.87 2.52
N ASP A 484 10.43 10.29 1.33
CA ASP A 484 9.90 8.93 1.19
C ASP A 484 10.18 8.35 -0.21
N PRO A 485 11.04 7.31 -0.35
CA PRO A 485 11.38 6.72 -1.65
C PRO A 485 10.17 6.08 -2.35
N ASP A 486 9.18 5.60 -1.59
CA ASP A 486 7.97 4.99 -2.15
C ASP A 486 7.07 6.04 -2.80
N LEU A 487 7.09 7.28 -2.31
CA LEU A 487 6.37 8.39 -2.93
C LEU A 487 6.94 8.72 -4.30
N LEU A 488 8.28 8.75 -4.42
CA LEU A 488 8.93 9.01 -5.69
C LEU A 488 8.62 7.91 -6.71
N GLU A 489 8.66 6.64 -6.29
CA GLU A 489 8.26 5.50 -7.12
C GLU A 489 6.82 5.65 -7.63
N ALA A 490 5.88 5.99 -6.73
CA ALA A 490 4.48 6.14 -7.09
C ALA A 490 4.24 7.29 -8.07
N VAL A 491 4.90 8.45 -7.88
CA VAL A 491 4.83 9.58 -8.83
C VAL A 491 5.40 9.18 -10.19
N ALA A 492 6.57 8.53 -10.21
CA ALA A 492 7.20 8.07 -11.44
C ALA A 492 6.33 7.04 -12.18
N SER A 493 5.69 6.12 -11.46
CA SER A 493 4.78 5.13 -12.05
C SER A 493 3.54 5.79 -12.67
N ALA A 494 2.87 6.68 -11.94
CA ALA A 494 1.69 7.39 -12.45
C ALA A 494 2.03 8.25 -13.68
N MET A 495 3.17 8.96 -13.64
CA MET A 495 3.64 9.78 -14.76
C MET A 495 3.95 8.93 -15.99
N ARG A 496 4.59 7.77 -15.81
CA ARG A 496 4.83 6.81 -16.87
C ARG A 496 3.51 6.37 -17.52
N ALA A 497 2.51 5.98 -16.75
CA ALA A 497 1.21 5.54 -17.27
C ALA A 497 0.52 6.63 -18.10
N VAL A 498 0.52 7.88 -17.62
CA VAL A 498 -0.05 9.04 -18.34
C VAL A 498 0.68 9.28 -19.67
N ILE A 499 2.01 9.31 -19.65
CA ILE A 499 2.82 9.53 -20.85
C ILE A 499 2.64 8.39 -21.86
N GLN A 500 2.59 7.14 -21.39
CA GLN A 500 2.33 5.97 -22.22
C GLN A 500 0.96 6.05 -22.89
N LYS A 501 -0.09 6.41 -22.14
CA LYS A 501 -1.44 6.61 -22.67
C LYS A 501 -1.48 7.70 -23.74
N LEU A 502 -0.86 8.85 -23.47
CA LEU A 502 -0.74 9.94 -24.44
C LEU A 502 0.04 9.51 -25.70
N GLY A 503 1.06 8.67 -25.54
CA GLY A 503 1.82 8.10 -26.64
C GLY A 503 0.95 7.22 -27.54
N GLN A 504 0.14 6.34 -26.94
CA GLN A 504 -0.83 5.51 -27.68
C GLN A 504 -1.84 6.36 -28.46
N LEU A 505 -2.20 7.53 -27.93
CA LEU A 505 -3.12 8.46 -28.58
C LEU A 505 -2.47 9.36 -29.65
N GLY A 506 -1.15 9.28 -29.84
CA GLY A 506 -0.43 10.13 -30.80
C GLY A 506 -0.47 11.61 -30.43
N SER A 507 -0.33 11.93 -29.16
CA SER A 507 -0.52 13.30 -28.67
C SER A 507 0.42 14.33 -29.32
N PRO A 508 -0.07 15.53 -29.70
CA PRO A 508 0.80 16.57 -30.26
C PRO A 508 1.78 17.16 -29.24
N LYS A 509 1.54 16.97 -27.93
CA LYS A 509 2.43 17.50 -26.87
C LYS A 509 3.85 16.93 -26.96
N PHE A 510 4.06 15.76 -27.56
CA PHE A 510 5.40 15.21 -27.74
C PHE A 510 6.28 16.09 -28.65
N SER A 511 5.72 16.75 -29.67
CA SER A 511 6.51 17.55 -30.61
C SER A 511 7.10 18.83 -30.00
N THR A 512 6.67 19.20 -28.79
CA THR A 512 7.19 20.39 -28.09
C THR A 512 8.26 20.03 -27.06
N ILE A 513 8.50 18.73 -26.81
CA ILE A 513 9.45 18.29 -25.79
C ILE A 513 10.88 18.40 -26.29
N THR A 514 11.72 19.03 -25.49
CA THR A 514 13.15 19.18 -25.73
C THR A 514 13.97 18.27 -24.82
N ALA A 515 15.26 18.14 -25.12
CA ALA A 515 16.21 17.43 -24.27
C ALA A 515 16.31 18.02 -22.85
N GLY A 516 16.25 19.35 -22.75
CA GLY A 516 16.27 20.06 -21.46
C GLY A 516 15.09 19.68 -20.57
N ASP A 517 13.92 19.42 -21.17
CA ASP A 517 12.71 19.03 -20.43
C ASP A 517 12.82 17.62 -19.83
N LEU A 518 13.71 16.76 -20.32
CA LEU A 518 13.92 15.41 -19.79
C LEU A 518 15.11 15.33 -18.81
N HIS A 519 15.90 16.40 -18.71
CA HIS A 519 17.14 16.39 -17.94
C HIS A 519 16.90 16.07 -16.45
N PHE A 520 15.81 16.58 -15.86
CA PHE A 520 15.47 16.29 -14.46
C PHE A 520 15.15 14.81 -14.24
N LEU A 521 14.50 14.14 -15.20
CA LEU A 521 14.21 12.71 -15.14
C LEU A 521 15.49 11.89 -15.21
N VAL A 522 16.36 12.23 -16.17
CA VAL A 522 17.67 11.56 -16.35
C VAL A 522 18.52 11.67 -15.09
N LYS A 523 18.62 12.86 -14.51
CA LYS A 523 19.39 13.10 -13.27
C LYS A 523 18.85 12.29 -12.09
N MET A 524 17.53 12.16 -11.97
CA MET A 524 16.89 11.45 -10.85
C MET A 524 17.22 9.96 -10.79
N VAL A 525 17.63 9.35 -11.91
CA VAL A 525 18.06 7.94 -11.94
C VAL A 525 19.27 7.74 -11.03
N GLU A 526 20.14 8.75 -10.90
CA GLU A 526 21.27 8.75 -9.99
C GLU A 526 20.79 8.89 -8.54
N GLY A 527 20.73 7.76 -7.81
CA GLY A 527 20.32 7.71 -6.40
C GLY A 527 18.90 7.21 -6.15
N ALA A 528 18.10 6.99 -7.20
CA ALA A 528 16.79 6.36 -7.06
C ALA A 528 16.86 4.85 -6.83
N SER A 529 15.79 4.27 -6.29
CA SER A 529 15.62 2.82 -6.17
C SER A 529 15.54 2.16 -7.56
N SER A 530 15.89 0.87 -7.66
CA SER A 530 15.82 0.14 -8.93
C SER A 530 14.42 0.19 -9.57
N ARG A 531 13.35 0.18 -8.77
CA ARG A 531 11.97 0.26 -9.27
C ARG A 531 11.66 1.63 -9.87
N THR A 532 12.03 2.70 -9.17
CA THR A 532 11.90 4.07 -9.67
C THR A 532 12.72 4.26 -10.95
N GLN A 533 13.94 3.72 -11.01
CA GLN A 533 14.77 3.75 -12.21
C GLN A 533 14.08 3.10 -13.41
N VAL A 534 13.45 1.92 -13.24
CA VAL A 534 12.67 1.25 -14.29
C VAL A 534 11.55 2.15 -14.81
N HIS A 535 10.79 2.82 -13.94
CA HIS A 535 9.72 3.73 -14.36
C HIS A 535 10.26 4.93 -15.15
N ILE A 536 11.37 5.53 -14.70
CA ILE A 536 11.98 6.68 -15.37
C ILE A 536 12.53 6.28 -16.74
N VAL A 537 13.27 5.16 -16.82
CA VAL A 537 13.82 4.62 -18.07
C VAL A 537 12.72 4.41 -19.11
N ARG A 538 11.61 3.75 -18.73
CA ARG A 538 10.44 3.58 -19.59
C ARG A 538 9.82 4.90 -20.03
N THR A 539 9.75 5.87 -19.12
CA THR A 539 9.16 7.18 -19.38
C THR A 539 9.94 7.93 -20.45
N VAL A 540 11.25 8.09 -20.26
CA VAL A 540 12.09 8.81 -21.24
C VAL A 540 12.18 8.07 -22.56
N ALA A 541 12.21 6.74 -22.55
CA ALA A 541 12.19 5.92 -23.76
C ALA A 541 10.88 6.08 -24.54
N THR A 542 9.74 6.13 -23.85
CA THR A 542 8.43 6.37 -24.49
C THR A 542 8.40 7.74 -25.18
N VAL A 543 8.86 8.79 -24.50
CA VAL A 543 8.94 10.14 -25.09
C VAL A 543 9.83 10.13 -26.33
N ALA A 544 11.02 9.52 -26.25
CA ALA A 544 11.94 9.41 -27.37
C ALA A 544 11.35 8.60 -28.53
N GLY A 545 10.67 7.49 -28.25
CA GLY A 545 10.01 6.67 -29.28
C GLY A 545 8.87 7.39 -29.98
N MET A 546 8.11 8.22 -29.26
CA MET A 546 7.07 9.07 -29.87
C MET A 546 7.68 10.18 -30.73
N LEU A 547 8.78 10.79 -30.28
CA LEU A 547 9.52 11.78 -31.07
C LEU A 547 10.17 11.17 -32.31
N ALA A 548 10.74 9.97 -32.22
CA ALA A 548 11.35 9.27 -33.33
C ALA A 548 10.35 9.00 -34.47
N LYS A 549 9.07 8.78 -34.16
CA LYS A 549 8.00 8.65 -35.16
C LYS A 549 7.67 9.96 -35.88
N ILE A 550 7.96 11.11 -35.26
CA ILE A 550 7.71 12.45 -35.82
C ILE A 550 8.95 12.92 -36.59
N ASP A 551 10.11 12.86 -35.96
CA ASP A 551 11.42 13.18 -36.50
C ASP A 551 12.44 12.12 -36.02
N PRO A 552 12.79 11.14 -36.88
CA PRO A 552 13.74 10.09 -36.53
C PRO A 552 15.14 10.58 -36.16
N GLN A 553 15.50 11.81 -36.54
CA GLN A 553 16.80 12.42 -36.24
C GLN A 553 16.73 13.47 -35.12
N HIS A 554 15.63 13.52 -34.38
CA HIS A 554 15.44 14.49 -33.31
C HIS A 554 16.52 14.35 -32.22
N THR A 555 17.02 15.47 -31.71
CA THR A 555 18.13 15.50 -30.73
C THR A 555 17.82 14.69 -29.46
N VAL A 556 16.56 14.70 -29.00
CA VAL A 556 16.09 13.89 -27.87
C VAL A 556 16.30 12.39 -28.09
N VAL A 557 16.11 11.89 -29.31
CA VAL A 557 16.32 10.46 -29.62
C VAL A 557 17.78 10.09 -29.42
N GLN A 558 18.70 10.96 -29.84
CA GLN A 558 20.14 10.79 -29.65
C GLN A 558 20.53 10.83 -28.17
N GLU A 559 20.05 11.85 -27.42
CA GLU A 559 20.37 12.01 -26.01
C GLU A 559 19.81 10.87 -25.14
N VAL A 560 18.54 10.51 -25.35
CA VAL A 560 17.90 9.40 -24.64
C VAL A 560 18.56 8.07 -25.01
N GLY A 561 18.89 7.84 -26.29
CA GLY A 561 19.65 6.66 -26.70
C GLY A 561 21.01 6.57 -26.02
N GLY A 562 21.74 7.69 -25.91
CA GLY A 562 23.00 7.77 -25.17
C GLY A 562 22.83 7.48 -23.67
N PHE A 563 21.79 8.03 -23.05
CA PHE A 563 21.42 7.79 -21.66
C PHE A 563 21.09 6.31 -21.39
N LEU A 564 20.19 5.71 -22.17
CA LEU A 564 19.81 4.31 -22.04
C LEU A 564 21.02 3.38 -22.17
N MET A 565 21.93 3.70 -23.10
CA MET A 565 23.21 2.99 -23.25
C MET A 565 24.12 3.11 -22.03
N SER A 566 24.10 4.26 -21.33
CA SER A 566 24.83 4.44 -20.08
C SER A 566 24.25 3.56 -18.97
N VAL A 567 22.92 3.60 -18.80
CA VAL A 567 22.19 2.78 -17.82
C VAL A 567 22.44 1.29 -18.05
N ALA A 568 22.30 0.81 -19.29
CA ALA A 568 22.54 -0.59 -19.64
C ALA A 568 23.98 -1.06 -19.37
N GLY A 569 24.96 -0.15 -19.44
CA GLY A 569 26.38 -0.46 -19.20
C GLY A 569 26.83 -0.30 -17.74
N GLN A 570 26.17 0.56 -16.96
CA GLN A 570 26.69 1.01 -15.66
C GLN A 570 25.81 0.62 -14.47
N SER A 571 24.49 0.41 -14.65
CA SER A 571 23.58 0.11 -13.55
C SER A 571 23.96 -1.17 -12.81
N ALA A 572 23.94 -1.13 -11.48
CA ALA A 572 24.27 -2.28 -10.63
C ALA A 572 23.22 -3.40 -10.74
N ASP A 573 21.94 -3.00 -10.76
CA ASP A 573 20.78 -3.87 -10.82
C ASP A 573 20.52 -4.38 -12.25
N VAL A 574 20.44 -5.71 -12.41
CA VAL A 574 20.26 -6.33 -13.72
C VAL A 574 18.84 -6.17 -14.28
N VAL A 575 17.83 -5.89 -13.44
CA VAL A 575 16.46 -5.58 -13.89
C VAL A 575 16.44 -4.22 -14.58
N VAL A 576 17.13 -3.23 -14.02
CA VAL A 576 17.28 -1.90 -14.64
C VAL A 576 18.05 -1.98 -15.96
N VAL A 577 19.09 -2.82 -16.01
CA VAL A 577 19.84 -3.09 -17.25
C VAL A 577 18.93 -3.72 -18.30
N ALA A 578 18.14 -4.74 -17.92
CA ALA A 578 17.22 -5.41 -18.84
C ALA A 578 16.19 -4.43 -19.41
N GLU A 579 15.65 -3.55 -18.57
CA GLU A 579 14.69 -2.52 -18.99
C GLU A 579 15.30 -1.52 -19.96
N ALA A 580 16.50 -1.01 -19.67
CA ALA A 580 17.19 -0.08 -20.55
C ALA A 580 17.51 -0.71 -21.91
N LEU A 581 17.83 -2.00 -21.93
CA LEU A 581 18.05 -2.76 -23.17
C LEU A 581 16.75 -2.93 -23.96
N ASP A 582 15.64 -3.30 -23.32
CA ASP A 582 14.34 -3.44 -23.99
C ASP A 582 13.90 -2.11 -24.61
N SER A 583 14.04 -1.02 -23.84
CA SER A 583 13.80 0.35 -24.30
C SER A 583 14.68 0.74 -25.49
N LEU A 584 15.94 0.32 -25.54
CA LEU A 584 16.82 0.53 -26.69
C LEU A 584 16.38 -0.26 -27.92
N PHE A 585 15.93 -1.50 -27.73
CA PHE A 585 15.45 -2.33 -28.83
C PHE A 585 14.21 -1.71 -29.45
N ASP A 586 13.28 -1.21 -28.64
CA ASP A 586 12.07 -0.56 -29.11
C ASP A 586 12.37 0.79 -29.80
N LEU A 587 13.27 1.60 -29.24
CA LEU A 587 13.63 2.90 -29.80
C LEU A 587 14.34 2.78 -31.15
N PHE A 588 15.20 1.78 -31.31
CA PHE A 588 16.01 1.56 -32.52
C PHE A 588 15.52 0.37 -33.36
N ALA A 589 14.27 -0.06 -33.19
CA ALA A 589 13.68 -1.13 -33.98
C ALA A 589 13.53 -0.74 -35.46
N ASP A 590 13.21 0.53 -35.73
CA ASP A 590 12.99 1.07 -37.07
C ASP A 590 14.31 1.57 -37.69
N ASP A 591 14.53 1.22 -38.96
CA ASP A 591 15.70 1.62 -39.75
C ASP A 591 15.77 3.16 -39.93
N ALA A 592 14.66 3.88 -39.78
CA ALA A 592 14.62 5.34 -39.79
C ALA A 592 15.52 5.99 -38.72
N THR A 593 15.78 5.28 -37.62
CA THR A 593 16.62 5.76 -36.50
C THR A 593 18.09 5.33 -36.63
N ASP A 594 18.45 4.56 -37.67
CA ASP A 594 19.81 4.05 -37.87
C ASP A 594 20.90 5.13 -37.97
N PRO A 595 20.67 6.33 -38.55
CA PRO A 595 21.67 7.39 -38.54
C PRO A 595 22.10 7.77 -37.11
N ILE A 596 21.15 7.85 -36.17
CA ILE A 596 21.45 8.11 -34.75
C ILE A 596 22.14 6.88 -34.14
N ALA A 597 21.66 5.67 -34.43
CA ALA A 597 22.28 4.43 -33.90
C ALA A 597 23.76 4.32 -34.30
N GLN A 598 24.12 4.73 -35.52
CA GLN A 598 25.50 4.80 -36.01
C GLN A 598 26.32 5.86 -35.27
N GLN A 599 25.76 7.07 -35.09
CA GLN A 599 26.43 8.14 -34.32
C GLN A 599 26.72 7.72 -32.87
N LEU A 600 25.80 6.97 -32.24
CA LEU A 600 25.95 6.43 -30.89
C LEU A 600 26.87 5.21 -30.80
N ARG A 601 27.31 4.66 -31.95
CA ARG A 601 28.04 3.38 -32.06
C ARG A 601 27.30 2.25 -31.33
N LEU A 602 25.98 2.19 -31.54
CA LEU A 602 25.06 1.36 -30.78
C LEU A 602 25.52 -0.11 -30.74
N THR A 603 25.79 -0.70 -31.90
CA THR A 603 26.19 -2.11 -32.04
C THR A 603 27.48 -2.43 -31.29
N GLU A 604 28.53 -1.63 -31.44
CA GLU A 604 29.83 -1.83 -30.78
C GLU A 604 29.68 -1.83 -29.25
N ARG A 605 28.90 -0.87 -28.73
CA ARG A 605 28.66 -0.75 -27.29
C ARG A 605 27.77 -1.87 -26.75
N LEU A 606 26.75 -2.29 -27.49
CA LEU A 606 25.89 -3.42 -27.11
C LEU A 606 26.67 -4.75 -27.07
N GLN A 607 27.61 -4.97 -28.00
CA GLN A 607 28.54 -6.11 -27.96
C GLN A 607 29.39 -6.11 -26.69
N ALA A 608 29.86 -4.94 -26.23
CA ALA A 608 30.61 -4.80 -24.99
C ALA A 608 29.74 -5.04 -23.73
N ILE A 609 28.45 -4.72 -23.78
CA ILE A 609 27.50 -4.94 -22.66
C ILE A 609 27.12 -6.42 -22.53
N LEU A 610 27.01 -7.16 -23.63
CA LEU A 610 26.60 -8.58 -23.62
C LEU A 610 27.36 -9.47 -22.61
N PRO A 611 28.71 -9.47 -22.53
CA PRO A 611 29.43 -10.25 -21.52
C PRO A 611 29.15 -9.78 -20.09
N LEU A 612 28.97 -8.47 -19.86
CA LEU A 612 28.64 -7.90 -18.55
C LEU A 612 27.24 -8.35 -18.09
N LEU A 613 26.25 -8.32 -18.99
CA LEU A 613 24.90 -8.82 -18.72
C LEU A 613 24.90 -10.31 -18.38
N LYS A 614 25.67 -11.13 -19.11
CA LYS A 614 25.83 -12.57 -18.81
C LYS A 614 26.39 -12.80 -17.41
N ALA A 615 27.43 -12.05 -17.03
CA ALA A 615 28.04 -12.16 -15.71
C ALA A 615 27.08 -11.72 -14.60
N LYS A 616 26.38 -10.59 -14.78
CA LYS A 616 25.37 -10.09 -13.82
C LYS A 616 24.22 -11.07 -13.63
N LEU A 617 23.66 -11.60 -14.73
CA LEU A 617 22.56 -12.58 -14.67
C LEU A 617 22.98 -13.85 -13.92
N GLN A 618 24.22 -14.32 -14.10
CA GLN A 618 24.75 -15.45 -13.33
C GLN A 618 24.91 -15.12 -11.85
N GLY A 619 25.44 -13.93 -11.52
CA GLY A 619 25.66 -13.49 -10.15
C GLY A 619 24.38 -13.21 -9.36
N GLN A 620 23.34 -12.70 -10.02
CA GLN A 620 22.07 -12.29 -9.40
C GLN A 620 20.92 -13.30 -9.61
N ARG A 621 21.21 -14.48 -10.18
CA ARG A 621 20.16 -15.48 -10.52
C ARG A 621 19.24 -15.83 -9.36
N ARG A 622 19.78 -15.96 -8.14
CA ARG A 622 19.03 -16.36 -6.95
C ARG A 622 18.13 -15.24 -6.39
N SER A 623 18.47 -13.98 -6.64
CA SER A 623 17.72 -12.83 -6.13
C SER A 623 16.62 -12.33 -7.08
N LEU A 624 16.58 -12.83 -8.32
CA LEU A 624 15.67 -12.31 -9.34
C LEU A 624 14.23 -12.81 -9.23
N GLY A 625 13.99 -14.00 -8.66
CA GLY A 625 12.64 -14.57 -8.58
C GLY A 625 11.92 -14.56 -9.95
N GLU A 626 10.75 -13.92 -10.00
CA GLU A 626 9.93 -13.75 -11.21
C GLU A 626 10.62 -12.92 -12.30
N ASP A 627 11.47 -11.96 -11.94
CA ASP A 627 12.15 -11.07 -12.90
C ASP A 627 13.21 -11.82 -13.73
N PHE A 628 13.58 -13.05 -13.36
CA PHE A 628 14.54 -13.87 -14.11
C PHE A 628 14.09 -14.09 -15.57
N VAL A 629 12.80 -14.30 -15.80
CA VAL A 629 12.25 -14.53 -17.15
C VAL A 629 12.47 -13.30 -18.02
N THR A 630 12.14 -12.12 -17.50
CA THR A 630 12.30 -10.83 -18.19
C THR A 630 13.77 -10.54 -18.51
N VAL A 631 14.67 -10.71 -17.55
CA VAL A 631 16.10 -10.45 -17.77
C VAL A 631 16.71 -11.47 -18.74
N SER A 632 16.28 -12.73 -18.68
CA SER A 632 16.70 -13.77 -19.63
C SER A 632 16.21 -13.48 -21.06
N ALA A 633 14.99 -12.96 -21.20
CA ALA A 633 14.44 -12.51 -22.46
C ALA A 633 15.26 -11.33 -23.03
N ALA A 634 15.57 -10.33 -22.21
CA ALA A 634 16.39 -9.19 -22.62
C ALA A 634 17.79 -9.62 -23.12
N LYS A 635 18.42 -10.60 -22.45
CA LYS A 635 19.69 -11.19 -22.93
C LYS A 635 19.54 -11.85 -24.30
N THR A 636 18.46 -12.60 -24.51
CA THR A 636 18.20 -13.28 -25.78
C THR A 636 17.93 -12.28 -26.90
N ASN A 637 17.13 -11.26 -26.61
CA ASN A 637 16.83 -10.15 -27.51
C ASN A 637 18.08 -9.35 -27.86
N LEU A 638 18.98 -9.10 -26.91
CA LEU A 638 20.26 -8.43 -27.15
C LEU A 638 21.09 -9.15 -28.22
N ILE A 639 21.21 -10.48 -28.13
CA ILE A 639 21.96 -11.29 -29.11
C ILE A 639 21.31 -11.19 -30.49
N ARG A 640 19.98 -11.25 -30.56
CA ARG A 640 19.24 -11.14 -31.82
C ARG A 640 19.36 -9.75 -32.44
N PHE A 641 19.23 -8.71 -31.61
CA PHE A 641 19.28 -7.32 -32.03
C PHE A 641 20.66 -6.92 -32.58
N ILE A 642 21.75 -7.34 -31.92
CA ILE A 642 23.13 -7.13 -32.41
C ILE A 642 23.29 -7.75 -33.80
N LYS A 643 22.87 -9.01 -33.98
CA LYS A 643 22.94 -9.70 -35.28
C LYS A 643 22.12 -8.99 -36.35
N TYR A 644 20.91 -8.54 -36.01
CA TYR A 644 20.05 -7.80 -36.92
C TYR A 644 20.73 -6.52 -37.42
N LYS A 645 21.23 -5.66 -36.52
CA LYS A 645 21.88 -4.40 -36.90
C LYS A 645 23.22 -4.58 -37.62
N GLU A 646 23.95 -5.67 -37.36
CA GLU A 646 25.16 -6.03 -38.12
C GLU A 646 24.89 -6.46 -39.57
N LEU A 647 23.72 -7.07 -39.83
CA LEU A 647 23.33 -7.44 -41.19
C LEU A 647 22.95 -6.19 -41.99
N MET A 648 22.20 -5.28 -41.37
CA MET A 648 21.75 -4.04 -42.01
C MET A 648 22.88 -3.03 -42.25
N SER A 649 23.94 -3.02 -41.42
CA SER A 649 25.09 -2.14 -41.64
C SER A 649 26.02 -2.57 -42.78
N LYS A 650 25.82 -3.80 -43.32
CA LYS A 650 26.58 -4.36 -44.44
C LYS A 650 25.83 -4.31 -45.78
N SER A 651 24.54 -4.01 -45.77
CA SER A 651 23.70 -3.74 -46.95
C SER A 651 23.70 -2.26 -47.28
#